data_AF-A0A8S2BBG9-F1
#
_entry.id   AF-A0A8S2BBG9-F1
#
_cell.length_a   1.000
_cell.length_b   1.000
_cell.length_c   1.000
_cell.angle_alpha   90.00
_cell.angle_beta   90.00
_cell.angle_gamma   90.00
#
_symmetry.space_group_name_H-M   'P 1'
#
loop_
_entity.id
_entity.type
_entity.pdbx_description
1 polymer ?
#
loop_
_entity_poly.entity_id
_entity_poly.type
_entity_poly.pdbx_seq_one_letter_code
_entity_poly.pdbx_strand_id
1 'polypeptide(L)'
;MFFMMCWVNEQSSEVWEALEQSIRAETNSGVEHKSYDVLDPSKGGKEAIKCAASTKQPGEPSSSSEGKMNNLTKRIRYYQRKLDKITLTEEKQSAGNALNKDQLTMLSSSLKERQFRNQPVLNKQKLDVRRRKETVVDLSSSSEMVKHRNSSRSIISYSSSIARFFSIKAISLYLIFVFAFTIWVLVFSSRNIQTDDDHTKHQQQHRDLIDSESFPPPYLPPRKNLQKPNENTQLWTPPFSFGLHPCVKPTPKYKEFSESDHYITVRSNGGLNQMRTGIADIVAVAHIMNATLVIPELDKRSFWQDSSVFSDIFDEEYFIKSLRRDVKVIKKLPKEVESLPRARKHFTSWSSVGYYEEMTHLWKEYKVIHVAKSDSRLANNDLPIDVQRLRCRVLYRGLRFSPSIESLGQKLVERLKSRAGRYIALHLRYEKDMLAFTGCTYGLTDAESEELRVMRESTSHWKIKSINSTEQREEGLCPLTPKEVGIFLKGLGYSQSTVIYIAAGEIYGGDDRLSDLKSRFPNLVFKETLAGKEELKGFTGHATKTAALDYIISVESDVFVPSHSGNMARAVEGHRRFLGHRRTITPDRKGLVKLFGKMERGQLKEGPKMSNFVNQMHKDRQGAPRRRKGPTQGIKGRARFRTEEAFYENPYPECICSSKEHKEP
;
A
#
# COMPACT_ATOMS: atom_id res chain seq x y z
N MET A 1 21.44 6.35 6.06
CA MET A 1 20.19 7.14 5.96
C MET A 1 19.43 6.93 4.65
N PHE A 2 20.07 6.83 3.46
CA PHE A 2 19.38 6.52 2.18
C PHE A 2 18.99 5.03 1.97
N PHE A 3 19.36 4.13 2.87
CA PHE A 3 19.05 2.69 2.81
C PHE A 3 17.84 2.25 3.67
N MET A 4 17.19 3.19 4.39
CA MET A 4 16.22 2.86 5.45
C MET A 4 14.76 3.13 5.09
N MET A 5 14.47 3.74 3.93
CA MET A 5 13.11 3.84 3.37
C MET A 5 12.65 2.57 2.63
N CYS A 6 13.50 1.55 2.54
CA CYS A 6 13.28 0.34 1.73
C CYS A 6 12.61 -0.85 2.47
N TRP A 7 12.03 -0.66 3.66
CA TRP A 7 11.46 -1.78 4.43
C TRP A 7 10.02 -1.53 4.93
N VAL A 8 9.19 -0.95 4.07
CA VAL A 8 7.72 -0.95 4.23
C VAL A 8 7.16 -2.12 3.41
N ASN A 9 6.37 -2.95 4.08
CA ASN A 9 5.67 -4.19 3.66
C ASN A 9 6.49 -5.49 3.57
N GLU A 10 6.13 -6.40 4.50
CA GLU A 10 6.38 -7.86 4.54
C GLU A 10 7.87 -8.29 4.60
N GLN A 11 8.42 -9.09 5.52
CA GLN A 11 8.02 -10.30 6.27
C GLN A 11 8.85 -10.33 7.61
N SER A 12 8.84 -11.30 8.55
CA SER A 12 8.65 -12.76 8.55
C SER A 12 7.51 -13.27 9.45
N SER A 13 6.78 -14.26 8.94
CA SER A 13 5.75 -15.06 9.62
C SER A 13 6.34 -16.09 10.59
N GLU A 14 7.65 -16.32 10.56
CA GLU A 14 8.35 -17.27 11.44
C GLU A 14 8.19 -16.89 12.92
N VAL A 15 8.12 -15.59 13.23
CA VAL A 15 7.90 -15.09 14.60
C VAL A 15 6.47 -15.36 15.09
N TRP A 16 5.50 -15.38 14.17
CA TRP A 16 4.10 -15.63 14.49
C TRP A 16 3.77 -17.12 14.56
N GLU A 17 4.43 -17.97 13.75
CA GLU A 17 4.27 -19.43 13.81
C GLU A 17 4.84 -20.02 15.12
N ALA A 18 5.94 -19.48 15.64
CA ALA A 18 6.47 -19.89 16.94
C ALA A 18 5.54 -19.52 18.11
N LEU A 19 4.85 -18.37 18.02
CA LEU A 19 3.93 -17.91 19.05
C LEU A 19 2.59 -18.68 19.03
N GLU A 20 2.08 -18.98 17.83
CA GLU A 20 0.80 -19.67 17.65
C GLU A 20 0.90 -21.18 17.97
N GLN A 21 2.05 -21.81 17.72
CA GLN A 21 2.32 -23.18 18.14
C GLN A 21 2.45 -23.31 19.67
N SER A 22 3.05 -22.31 20.34
CA SER A 22 3.17 -22.30 21.79
C SER A 22 1.81 -22.15 22.50
N ILE A 23 0.89 -21.37 21.92
CA ILE A 23 -0.46 -21.16 22.48
C ILE A 23 -1.36 -22.39 22.27
N ARG A 24 -1.23 -23.12 21.15
CA ARG A 24 -2.01 -24.35 20.91
C ARG A 24 -1.61 -25.52 21.79
N ALA A 25 -0.35 -25.60 22.21
CA ALA A 25 0.13 -26.67 23.08
C ALA A 25 -0.48 -26.58 24.49
N GLU A 26 -0.80 -25.37 24.99
CA GLU A 26 -1.40 -25.17 26.32
C GLU A 26 -2.92 -25.42 26.34
N THR A 27 -3.62 -25.32 25.21
CA THR A 27 -5.07 -25.54 25.14
C THR A 27 -5.53 -26.99 24.96
N ASN A 28 -4.61 -27.94 24.70
CA ASN A 28 -4.97 -29.32 24.36
C ASN A 28 -4.71 -30.36 25.47
N SER A 29 -4.33 -29.96 26.69
CA SER A 29 -4.34 -30.86 27.85
C SER A 29 -5.62 -30.64 28.66
N GLY A 30 -6.67 -31.39 28.33
CA GLY A 30 -7.94 -31.36 29.05
C GLY A 30 -7.84 -31.96 30.45
N VAL A 31 -8.44 -31.29 31.44
CA VAL A 31 -8.92 -31.89 32.70
C VAL A 31 -10.24 -31.21 33.09
N GLU A 32 -11.21 -32.04 33.49
CA GLU A 32 -12.62 -31.74 33.77
C GLU A 32 -12.87 -30.79 34.96
N HIS A 33 -14.05 -30.15 34.91
CA HIS A 33 -14.64 -29.33 35.97
C HIS A 33 -15.02 -30.14 37.22
N LYS A 34 -14.55 -29.69 38.40
CA LYS A 34 -15.32 -29.76 39.67
C LYS A 34 -15.15 -28.46 40.47
N SER A 35 -16.27 -28.00 41.02
CA SER A 35 -16.43 -26.85 41.93
C SER A 35 -15.74 -27.07 43.28
N TYR A 36 -15.00 -26.09 43.80
CA TYR A 36 -14.96 -25.66 45.22
C TYR A 36 -14.13 -24.35 45.37
N ASP A 37 -14.71 -23.41 46.13
CA ASP A 37 -14.23 -22.25 46.89
C ASP A 37 -12.95 -21.45 46.55
N VAL A 38 -13.11 -20.13 46.73
CA VAL A 38 -12.14 -19.04 46.58
C VAL A 38 -10.89 -19.28 47.45
N LEU A 39 -9.72 -19.43 46.81
CA LEU A 39 -8.42 -19.39 47.47
C LEU A 39 -7.61 -18.13 47.09
N ASP A 40 -7.05 -17.52 48.13
CA ASP A 40 -6.18 -16.35 48.16
C ASP A 40 -4.94 -16.47 47.23
N PRO A 41 -4.70 -15.52 46.29
CA PRO A 41 -3.56 -15.53 45.37
C PRO A 41 -2.18 -15.37 46.05
N SER A 42 -2.12 -15.05 47.35
CA SER A 42 -0.87 -14.74 48.04
C SER A 42 0.01 -15.96 48.39
N LYS A 43 -0.50 -17.20 48.24
CA LYS A 43 0.20 -18.43 48.65
C LYS A 43 0.81 -19.25 47.50
N GLY A 44 0.37 -19.09 46.25
CA GLY A 44 0.91 -19.83 45.10
C GLY A 44 2.34 -19.44 44.67
N GLY A 45 2.80 -18.26 45.07
CA GLY A 45 4.13 -17.74 44.70
C GLY A 45 5.31 -18.36 45.47
N LYS A 46 5.07 -19.10 46.56
CA LYS A 46 6.15 -19.65 47.41
C LYS A 46 6.48 -21.12 47.12
N GLU A 47 5.62 -21.86 46.43
CA GLU A 47 5.88 -23.26 46.07
C GLU A 47 6.58 -23.43 44.73
N ALA A 48 6.39 -22.49 43.79
CA ALA A 48 7.14 -22.45 42.52
C ALA A 48 8.65 -22.19 42.72
N ILE A 49 9.04 -21.62 43.86
CA ILE A 49 10.46 -21.34 44.20
C ILE A 49 11.17 -22.60 44.71
N LYS A 50 10.46 -23.63 45.19
CA LYS A 50 11.08 -24.89 45.66
C LYS A 50 11.37 -25.90 44.54
N CYS A 51 10.68 -25.84 43.40
CA CYS A 51 10.93 -26.77 42.28
C CYS A 51 12.13 -26.36 41.39
N ALA A 52 12.61 -25.12 41.47
CA ALA A 52 13.73 -24.64 40.65
C ALA A 52 15.13 -24.85 41.28
N ALA A 53 15.22 -25.47 42.45
CA ALA A 53 16.48 -25.60 43.20
C ALA A 53 17.11 -27.02 43.18
N SER A 54 16.55 -28.00 42.44
CA SER A 54 17.00 -29.40 42.50
C SER A 54 17.81 -29.92 41.30
N THR A 55 18.19 -29.08 40.33
CA THR A 55 18.98 -29.54 39.18
C THR A 55 20.17 -28.62 38.91
N LYS A 56 21.22 -28.77 39.71
CA LYS A 56 22.57 -28.28 39.39
C LYS A 56 23.56 -29.45 39.40
N GLN A 57 24.18 -29.73 38.25
CA GLN A 57 25.51 -30.34 38.19
C GLN A 57 26.56 -29.24 37.96
N PRO A 58 27.81 -29.39 38.44
CA PRO A 58 28.79 -28.30 38.49
C PRO A 58 29.73 -28.27 37.28
N GLY A 59 30.02 -27.07 36.76
CA GLY A 59 31.18 -26.81 35.90
C GLY A 59 30.94 -25.76 34.79
N GLU A 60 31.23 -24.48 35.08
CA GLU A 60 31.86 -23.44 34.22
C GLU A 60 31.43 -21.99 34.61
N PRO A 61 32.31 -20.98 34.49
CA PRO A 61 32.16 -19.69 35.17
C PRO A 61 31.27 -18.67 34.42
N SER A 62 30.47 -17.92 35.18
CA SER A 62 29.41 -17.03 34.68
C SER A 62 29.81 -15.55 34.62
N SER A 63 29.65 -14.90 33.46
CA SER A 63 29.57 -13.43 33.34
C SER A 63 28.35 -12.93 32.55
N SER A 64 27.40 -13.80 32.18
CA SER A 64 26.20 -13.42 31.41
C SER A 64 24.85 -13.56 32.14
N SER A 65 24.87 -13.94 33.42
CA SER A 65 23.67 -14.23 34.23
C SER A 65 23.12 -13.00 34.99
N GLU A 66 23.97 -12.07 35.44
CA GLU A 66 23.53 -10.85 36.16
C GLU A 66 22.76 -9.87 35.26
N GLY A 67 23.15 -9.73 33.99
CA GLY A 67 22.47 -8.85 33.03
C GLY A 67 21.06 -9.32 32.66
N LYS A 68 20.82 -10.65 32.65
CA LYS A 68 19.51 -11.24 32.37
C LYS A 68 18.58 -11.17 33.58
N MET A 69 19.12 -11.36 34.79
CA MET A 69 18.34 -11.29 36.03
C MET A 69 17.86 -9.86 36.33
N ASN A 70 18.68 -8.84 36.05
CA ASN A 70 18.28 -7.43 36.16
C ASN A 70 17.17 -7.01 35.17
N ASN A 71 17.11 -7.65 34.00
CA ASN A 71 16.09 -7.35 32.99
C ASN A 71 14.74 -8.00 33.35
N LEU A 72 14.76 -9.21 33.92
CA LEU A 72 13.56 -9.89 34.41
C LEU A 72 12.93 -9.15 35.61
N THR A 73 13.74 -8.72 36.57
CA THR A 73 13.28 -7.93 37.74
C THR A 73 12.71 -6.57 37.35
N LYS A 74 13.19 -5.95 36.26
CA LYS A 74 12.61 -4.73 35.69
C LYS A 74 11.27 -4.99 35.01
N ARG A 75 11.12 -6.11 34.29
CA ARG A 75 9.84 -6.50 33.65
C ARG A 75 8.78 -6.88 34.68
N ILE A 76 9.13 -7.61 35.74
CA ILE A 76 8.20 -7.95 36.84
C ILE A 76 7.68 -6.67 37.52
N ARG A 77 8.57 -5.73 37.87
CA ARG A 77 8.17 -4.43 38.43
C ARG A 77 7.29 -3.60 37.49
N TYR A 78 7.51 -3.70 36.18
CA TYR A 78 6.68 -3.02 35.18
C TYR A 78 5.26 -3.61 35.14
N TYR A 79 5.12 -4.94 35.18
CA TYR A 79 3.82 -5.59 35.18
C TYR A 79 3.05 -5.41 36.49
N GLN A 80 3.74 -5.43 37.64
CA GLN A 80 3.12 -5.09 38.93
C GLN A 80 2.55 -3.67 38.94
N ARG A 81 3.31 -2.67 38.49
CA ARG A 81 2.79 -1.28 38.38
C ARG A 81 1.62 -1.14 37.40
N LYS A 82 1.52 -2.02 36.41
CA LYS A 82 0.43 -2.02 35.43
C LYS A 82 -0.82 -2.66 36.02
N LEU A 83 -0.67 -3.74 36.80
CA LEU A 83 -1.74 -4.37 37.56
C LEU A 83 -2.28 -3.44 38.64
N ASP A 84 -1.42 -2.83 39.46
CA ASP A 84 -1.81 -1.88 40.50
C ASP A 84 -2.61 -0.69 39.95
N LYS A 85 -2.28 -0.23 38.74
CA LYS A 85 -3.03 0.82 38.04
C LYS A 85 -4.40 0.35 37.55
N ILE A 86 -4.54 -0.91 37.14
CA ILE A 86 -5.82 -1.48 36.71
C ILE A 86 -6.73 -1.64 37.93
N THR A 87 -6.23 -2.19 39.05
CA THR A 87 -6.98 -2.30 40.30
C THR A 87 -7.43 -0.94 40.84
N LEU A 88 -6.55 0.08 40.78
CA LEU A 88 -6.90 1.46 41.15
C LEU A 88 -7.95 2.12 40.23
N THR A 89 -8.08 1.64 38.98
CA THR A 89 -9.07 2.15 38.02
C THR A 89 -10.41 1.45 38.21
N GLU A 90 -10.39 0.16 38.51
CA GLU A 90 -11.59 -0.66 38.82
C GLU A 90 -12.19 -0.28 40.19
N GLU A 91 -11.38 0.01 41.21
CA GLU A 91 -11.86 0.54 42.49
C GLU A 91 -12.48 1.94 42.35
N LYS A 92 -11.94 2.80 41.48
CA LYS A 92 -12.53 4.11 41.16
C LYS A 92 -13.84 4.01 40.37
N GLN A 93 -13.96 3.03 39.48
CA GLN A 93 -15.18 2.77 38.73
C GLN A 93 -16.29 2.16 39.62
N SER A 94 -15.92 1.34 40.61
CA SER A 94 -16.86 0.76 41.56
C SER A 94 -17.33 1.79 42.61
N ALA A 95 -16.44 2.67 43.09
CA ALA A 95 -16.79 3.74 44.04
C ALA A 95 -17.64 4.88 43.42
N GLY A 96 -17.57 5.07 42.10
CA GLY A 96 -18.33 6.10 41.37
C GLY A 96 -19.83 5.84 41.24
N ASN A 97 -20.28 4.61 41.51
CA ASN A 97 -21.67 4.19 41.31
C ASN A 97 -22.51 4.13 42.60
N ALA A 98 -22.01 4.60 43.75
CA ALA A 98 -22.67 4.36 45.05
C ALA A 98 -22.74 5.55 46.04
N LEU A 99 -22.67 6.82 45.60
CA LEU A 99 -22.77 7.97 46.53
C LEU A 99 -23.65 9.11 45.99
N ASN A 100 -24.58 9.58 46.82
CA ASN A 100 -25.51 10.68 46.50
C ASN A 100 -24.89 12.07 46.84
N LYS A 101 -25.40 13.12 46.20
CA LYS A 101 -24.78 14.45 46.01
C LYS A 101 -24.38 15.18 47.32
N ASP A 102 -25.04 14.88 48.44
CA ASP A 102 -24.78 15.52 49.73
C ASP A 102 -23.61 14.91 50.52
N GLN A 103 -23.14 13.70 50.17
CA GLN A 103 -21.94 13.10 50.80
C GLN A 103 -20.63 13.56 50.13
N LEU A 104 -20.70 13.98 48.87
CA LEU A 104 -19.54 14.53 48.13
C LEU A 104 -19.09 15.89 48.67
N THR A 105 -20.01 16.67 49.25
CA THR A 105 -19.72 17.98 49.85
C THR A 105 -18.96 17.85 51.18
N MET A 106 -19.23 16.82 51.99
CA MET A 106 -18.48 16.56 53.23
C MET A 106 -17.06 15.99 52.99
N LEU A 107 -16.87 15.19 51.93
CA LEU A 107 -15.55 14.64 51.56
C LEU A 107 -14.60 15.70 50.98
N SER A 108 -15.14 16.71 50.29
CA SER A 108 -14.40 17.87 49.80
C SER A 108 -13.81 18.72 50.94
N SER A 109 -14.54 18.88 52.05
CA SER A 109 -14.05 19.60 53.23
C SER A 109 -12.97 18.83 54.00
N SER A 110 -13.07 17.50 54.10
CA SER A 110 -12.08 16.68 54.82
C SER A 110 -10.76 16.47 54.06
N LEU A 111 -10.80 16.47 52.72
CA LEU A 111 -9.60 16.35 51.89
C LEU A 111 -8.75 17.63 51.82
N LYS A 112 -9.35 18.80 52.04
CA LYS A 112 -8.61 20.07 52.19
C LYS A 112 -7.82 20.16 53.49
N GLU A 113 -8.23 19.47 54.55
CA GLU A 113 -7.48 19.42 55.82
C GLU A 113 -6.31 18.43 55.82
N ARG A 114 -6.35 17.38 54.98
CA ARG A 114 -5.23 16.43 54.84
C ARG A 114 -4.09 16.91 53.96
N GLN A 115 -4.30 17.96 53.15
CA GLN A 115 -3.27 18.52 52.28
C GLN A 115 -2.36 19.55 52.99
N PHE A 116 -2.61 19.85 54.28
CA PHE A 116 -1.88 20.86 55.07
C PHE A 116 -0.99 20.31 56.20
N ARG A 117 -0.79 18.99 56.30
CA ARG A 117 0.15 18.39 57.27
C ARG A 117 1.16 17.51 56.53
N ASN A 118 2.18 18.15 55.96
CA ASN A 118 3.58 17.67 55.91
C ASN A 118 4.42 18.60 55.01
N GLN A 119 4.80 19.75 55.58
CA GLN A 119 6.00 20.50 55.24
C GLN A 119 6.73 20.80 56.57
N PRO A 120 8.07 20.77 56.57
CA PRO A 120 8.83 21.96 56.98
C PRO A 120 9.86 22.31 55.88
N VAL A 121 9.91 23.56 55.36
CA VAL A 121 10.52 24.79 55.94
C VAL A 121 12.05 24.60 56.09
N LEU A 122 12.92 25.27 55.32
CA LEU A 122 13.27 26.68 55.50
C LEU A 122 14.01 27.28 54.26
N ASN A 123 13.62 28.50 53.87
CA ASN A 123 14.33 29.50 53.04
C ASN A 123 15.74 29.82 53.58
N LYS A 124 16.74 30.18 52.76
CA LYS A 124 17.23 31.54 52.35
C LYS A 124 18.71 31.28 51.92
N GLN A 125 19.31 31.81 50.86
CA GLN A 125 19.74 33.20 50.66
C GLN A 125 20.54 33.28 49.33
N LYS A 126 20.51 34.44 48.67
CA LYS A 126 21.39 34.89 47.57
C LYS A 126 22.85 35.13 48.04
N LEU A 127 23.74 35.39 47.07
CA LEU A 127 25.14 35.90 47.11
C LEU A 127 26.20 34.79 47.21
N ASP A 128 27.31 34.73 46.45
CA ASP A 128 28.27 35.69 45.86
C ASP A 128 28.88 35.04 44.57
N VAL A 129 29.08 35.66 43.40
CA VAL A 129 30.01 36.72 42.96
C VAL A 129 31.52 36.39 43.11
N ARG A 130 32.20 36.45 41.95
CA ARG A 130 33.66 36.65 41.71
C ARG A 130 34.59 35.44 42.01
N ARG A 131 35.67 35.18 41.26
CA ARG A 131 36.50 36.04 40.40
C ARG A 131 37.51 35.17 39.61
N ARG A 132 37.74 35.55 38.33
CA ARG A 132 39.06 35.70 37.63
C ARG A 132 39.94 34.45 37.44
N LYS A 133 40.81 34.30 36.44
CA LYS A 133 41.42 35.12 35.35
C LYS A 133 42.10 34.08 34.42
N GLU A 134 41.97 34.12 33.08
CA GLU A 134 42.64 34.99 32.09
C GLU A 134 44.04 34.49 31.65
N THR A 135 44.24 34.43 30.32
CA THR A 135 45.50 34.41 29.51
C THR A 135 46.38 33.14 29.54
N VAL A 136 46.52 32.35 28.44
CA VAL A 136 47.29 32.52 27.16
C VAL A 136 48.79 32.23 27.32
N VAL A 137 49.40 31.70 26.24
CA VAL A 137 50.83 31.44 25.92
C VAL A 137 51.19 29.95 26.04
N ASP A 138 51.86 29.26 25.10
CA ASP A 138 52.20 29.47 23.68
C ASP A 138 52.99 28.21 23.21
N LEU A 139 53.13 28.08 21.89
CA LEU A 139 54.29 27.53 21.15
C LEU A 139 54.87 26.13 21.46
N SER A 140 54.83 25.28 20.43
CA SER A 140 56.01 24.85 19.62
C SER A 140 55.61 23.64 18.75
N SER A 141 55.44 23.77 17.44
CA SER A 141 56.43 23.88 16.35
C SER A 141 56.93 22.53 15.82
N SER A 142 57.09 22.50 14.50
CA SER A 142 57.95 21.62 13.67
C SER A 142 57.22 20.46 12.97
N SER A 143 57.00 20.55 11.64
CA SER A 143 57.97 20.36 10.52
C SER A 143 57.99 18.89 10.11
N GLU A 144 57.28 18.54 9.02
CA GLU A 144 57.77 18.32 7.64
C GLU A 144 58.41 16.95 7.35
N MET A 145 57.96 16.42 6.20
CA MET A 145 58.67 15.65 5.18
C MET A 145 59.26 14.25 5.47
N VAL A 146 58.60 13.25 4.83
CA VAL A 146 59.13 12.43 3.72
C VAL A 146 60.47 11.67 3.91
N LYS A 147 60.36 10.33 3.76
CA LYS A 147 61.17 9.35 2.97
C LYS A 147 61.86 8.18 3.71
N HIS A 148 61.60 6.99 3.13
CA HIS A 148 62.42 5.77 3.01
C HIS A 148 62.64 4.92 4.28
N ARG A 149 62.67 3.57 4.27
CA ARG A 149 63.03 2.58 3.22
C ARG A 149 62.70 1.14 3.70
N ASN A 150 62.44 0.24 2.74
CA ASN A 150 62.81 -1.20 2.68
C ASN A 150 62.20 -2.17 3.72
N SER A 151 61.94 -3.46 3.48
CA SER A 151 62.11 -4.48 2.42
C SER A 151 61.27 -5.69 2.92
N SER A 152 60.56 -6.52 2.14
CA SER A 152 61.11 -7.60 1.32
C SER A 152 59.98 -8.41 0.66
N ARG A 153 60.13 -8.67 -0.65
CA ARG A 153 60.00 -9.93 -1.44
C ARG A 153 58.86 -10.91 -1.12
N SER A 154 58.07 -11.41 -2.09
CA SER A 154 58.42 -12.12 -3.35
C SER A 154 57.39 -11.78 -4.47
N ILE A 155 57.77 -11.41 -5.71
CA ILE A 155 58.28 -12.21 -6.85
C ILE A 155 57.43 -13.45 -7.16
N ILE A 156 56.67 -13.40 -8.27
CA ILE A 156 56.89 -14.19 -9.51
C ILE A 156 56.27 -13.42 -10.68
N SER A 157 57.06 -13.25 -11.74
CA SER A 157 56.71 -12.67 -13.04
C SER A 157 57.13 -13.63 -14.15
N TYR A 158 56.51 -13.45 -15.32
CA TYR A 158 56.83 -13.96 -16.67
C TYR A 158 56.36 -15.37 -17.05
N SER A 159 55.47 -15.42 -18.05
CA SER A 159 55.88 -15.86 -19.40
C SER A 159 54.76 -15.63 -20.42
N SER A 160 55.07 -14.80 -21.42
CA SER A 160 54.44 -14.78 -22.73
C SER A 160 54.92 -15.98 -23.55
N SER A 161 54.02 -16.50 -24.40
CA SER A 161 54.24 -17.42 -25.54
C SER A 161 53.89 -18.87 -25.29
N ILE A 162 52.64 -19.25 -25.59
CA ILE A 162 52.32 -20.54 -26.21
C ILE A 162 51.19 -20.31 -27.23
N ALA A 163 51.59 -20.01 -28.48
CA ALA A 163 50.75 -20.30 -29.63
C ALA A 163 50.72 -21.83 -29.80
N ARG A 164 49.58 -22.45 -29.52
CA ARG A 164 49.34 -23.86 -29.90
C ARG A 164 48.46 -23.88 -31.13
N PHE A 165 49.04 -24.34 -32.22
CA PHE A 165 48.40 -24.71 -33.47
C PHE A 165 47.09 -25.49 -33.20
N PHE A 166 45.94 -24.87 -33.48
CA PHE A 166 44.75 -25.66 -33.79
C PHE A 166 45.04 -26.35 -35.13
N SER A 167 45.05 -27.69 -35.13
CA SER A 167 45.17 -28.46 -36.36
C SER A 167 44.13 -27.96 -37.37
N ILE A 168 44.54 -27.69 -38.60
CA ILE A 168 43.67 -27.22 -39.70
C ILE A 168 42.45 -28.17 -39.88
N LYS A 169 42.60 -29.44 -39.49
CA LYS A 169 41.52 -30.43 -39.48
C LYS A 169 40.42 -30.13 -38.45
N ALA A 170 40.76 -29.57 -37.29
CA ALA A 170 39.80 -29.22 -36.24
C ALA A 170 38.95 -27.99 -36.60
N ILE A 171 39.57 -27.00 -37.26
CA ILE A 171 38.85 -25.82 -37.77
C ILE A 171 37.91 -26.23 -38.91
N SER A 172 38.36 -27.11 -39.80
CA SER A 172 37.54 -27.64 -40.90
C SER A 172 36.33 -28.41 -40.38
N LEU A 173 36.50 -29.27 -39.37
CA LEU A 173 35.40 -30.00 -38.72
C LEU A 173 34.40 -29.05 -38.04
N TYR A 174 34.88 -28.01 -37.38
CA TYR A 174 34.02 -27.02 -36.74
C TYR A 174 33.17 -26.24 -37.75
N LEU A 175 33.76 -25.83 -38.88
CA LEU A 175 33.03 -25.14 -39.94
C LEU A 175 31.99 -26.03 -40.62
N ILE A 176 32.29 -27.31 -40.84
CA ILE A 176 31.31 -28.28 -41.35
C ILE A 176 30.14 -28.44 -40.39
N PHE A 177 30.40 -28.47 -39.07
CA PHE A 177 29.36 -28.62 -38.06
C PHE A 177 28.42 -27.40 -38.02
N VAL A 178 28.98 -26.18 -38.12
CA VAL A 178 28.19 -24.94 -38.18
C VAL A 178 27.37 -24.87 -39.47
N PHE A 179 27.92 -25.32 -40.59
CA PHE A 179 27.22 -25.37 -41.87
C PHE A 179 26.08 -26.41 -41.89
N ALA A 180 26.31 -27.60 -41.35
CA ALA A 180 25.27 -28.61 -41.20
C ALA A 180 24.13 -28.16 -40.26
N PHE A 181 24.48 -27.48 -39.16
CA PHE A 181 23.49 -26.94 -38.22
C PHE A 181 22.64 -25.82 -38.84
N THR A 182 23.24 -24.95 -39.65
CA THR A 182 22.49 -23.89 -40.34
C THR A 182 21.55 -24.44 -41.42
N ILE A 183 21.95 -25.48 -42.16
CA ILE A 183 21.06 -26.18 -43.09
C ILE A 183 19.90 -26.85 -42.33
N TRP A 184 20.18 -27.50 -41.19
CA TRP A 184 19.14 -28.13 -40.37
C TRP A 184 18.10 -27.12 -39.86
N VAL A 185 18.54 -25.96 -39.39
CA VAL A 185 17.63 -24.87 -38.97
C VAL A 185 16.78 -24.36 -40.13
N LEU A 186 17.34 -24.23 -41.33
CA LEU A 186 16.60 -23.77 -42.52
C LEU A 186 15.57 -24.79 -43.01
N VAL A 187 15.90 -26.08 -43.01
CA VAL A 187 14.97 -27.17 -43.38
C VAL A 187 13.85 -27.33 -42.35
N PHE A 188 14.15 -27.16 -41.06
CA PHE A 188 13.15 -27.24 -39.99
C PHE A 188 12.23 -26.00 -39.98
N SER A 189 12.76 -24.83 -40.34
CA SER A 189 11.97 -23.59 -40.44
C SER A 189 11.05 -23.56 -41.66
N SER A 190 11.40 -24.27 -42.74
CA SER A 190 10.61 -24.34 -43.97
C SER A 190 9.51 -25.41 -43.96
N ARG A 191 9.58 -26.41 -43.06
CA ARG A 191 8.52 -27.43 -42.88
C ARG A 191 7.31 -26.96 -42.04
N ASN A 192 7.35 -25.76 -41.47
CA ASN A 192 6.25 -25.18 -40.69
C ASN A 192 5.39 -24.17 -41.48
N ILE A 193 5.48 -24.14 -42.82
CA ILE A 193 4.73 -23.22 -43.70
C ILE A 193 3.84 -23.98 -44.69
N GLN A 194 3.28 -25.14 -44.33
CA GLN A 194 2.17 -25.72 -45.11
C GLN A 194 1.45 -26.86 -44.39
N THR A 195 0.55 -26.51 -43.46
CA THR A 195 -0.70 -27.25 -43.15
C THR A 195 -1.49 -26.42 -42.15
N ASP A 196 -2.49 -25.67 -42.60
CA ASP A 196 -3.69 -25.36 -41.82
C ASP A 196 -4.64 -24.51 -42.69
N ASP A 197 -5.49 -25.18 -43.48
CA ASP A 197 -6.49 -24.47 -44.29
C ASP A 197 -7.89 -25.11 -44.28
N ASP A 198 -8.23 -25.98 -43.32
CA ASP A 198 -9.59 -26.59 -43.29
C ASP A 198 -10.34 -26.59 -41.95
N HIS A 199 -9.73 -26.15 -40.84
CA HIS A 199 -10.43 -26.05 -39.54
C HIS A 199 -11.06 -24.68 -39.22
N THR A 200 -10.88 -23.69 -40.10
CA THR A 200 -11.20 -22.27 -39.83
C THR A 200 -12.68 -21.90 -39.99
N LYS A 201 -13.51 -22.74 -40.61
CA LYS A 201 -14.91 -22.37 -40.94
C LYS A 201 -15.94 -22.60 -39.83
N HIS A 202 -15.77 -23.62 -38.98
CA HIS A 202 -16.75 -23.89 -37.92
C HIS A 202 -16.60 -23.00 -36.66
N GLN A 203 -15.42 -22.43 -36.43
CA GLN A 203 -15.14 -21.59 -35.26
C GLN A 203 -15.51 -20.11 -35.45
N GLN A 204 -15.72 -19.68 -36.70
CA GLN A 204 -16.13 -18.31 -37.05
C GLN A 204 -17.61 -18.07 -36.70
N GLN A 205 -18.48 -19.07 -36.90
CA GLN A 205 -19.92 -18.93 -36.70
C GLN A 205 -20.32 -18.81 -35.21
N HIS A 206 -19.51 -19.36 -34.30
CA HIS A 206 -19.66 -19.18 -32.84
C HIS A 206 -19.03 -17.86 -32.32
N ARG A 207 -18.19 -17.21 -33.13
CA ARG A 207 -17.51 -15.94 -32.81
C ARG A 207 -18.48 -14.76 -32.93
N ASP A 208 -19.39 -14.81 -33.90
CA ASP A 208 -20.33 -13.72 -34.19
C ASP A 208 -21.53 -13.66 -33.22
N LEU A 209 -21.92 -14.79 -32.61
CA LEU A 209 -23.01 -14.86 -31.62
C LEU A 209 -22.63 -14.35 -30.22
N ILE A 210 -21.33 -14.16 -29.94
CA ILE A 210 -20.83 -13.66 -28.64
C ILE A 210 -20.40 -12.18 -28.74
N ASP A 211 -20.03 -11.68 -29.93
CA ASP A 211 -19.67 -10.27 -30.16
C ASP A 211 -20.91 -9.35 -30.29
N SER A 212 -22.12 -9.92 -30.37
CA SER A 212 -23.39 -9.18 -30.38
C SER A 212 -23.83 -8.64 -29.01
N GLU A 213 -23.15 -9.01 -27.92
CA GLU A 213 -23.29 -8.38 -26.58
C GLU A 213 -22.26 -7.23 -26.38
N SER A 214 -21.91 -6.52 -27.45
CA SER A 214 -21.05 -5.32 -27.39
C SER A 214 -21.81 -4.15 -26.73
N PHE A 215 -21.64 -4.02 -25.42
CA PHE A 215 -22.08 -2.85 -24.67
C PHE A 215 -21.37 -1.58 -25.17
N PRO A 216 -22.08 -0.44 -25.24
CA PRO A 216 -21.57 0.75 -25.88
C PRO A 216 -20.33 1.27 -25.16
N PRO A 217 -19.34 1.82 -25.89
CA PRO A 217 -18.26 2.56 -25.27
C PRO A 217 -18.85 3.70 -24.43
N PRO A 218 -18.20 4.10 -23.30
CA PRO A 218 -18.60 5.30 -22.59
C PRO A 218 -18.67 6.46 -23.58
N TYR A 219 -19.83 7.13 -23.63
CA TYR A 219 -20.20 8.15 -24.60
C TYR A 219 -19.07 9.19 -24.73
N LEU A 220 -18.29 9.12 -25.81
CA LEU A 220 -17.39 10.19 -26.20
C LEU A 220 -18.19 11.13 -27.10
N PRO A 221 -18.45 12.39 -26.70
CA PRO A 221 -19.15 13.32 -27.56
C PRO A 221 -18.30 13.61 -28.82
N PRO A 222 -18.88 13.61 -30.03
CA PRO A 222 -18.14 13.95 -31.24
C PRO A 222 -17.78 15.44 -31.22
N ARG A 223 -16.49 15.75 -31.34
CA ARG A 223 -16.00 17.14 -31.45
C ARG A 223 -15.93 17.57 -32.92
N LYS A 224 -16.89 18.38 -33.35
CA LYS A 224 -16.78 19.24 -34.53
C LYS A 224 -15.80 20.38 -34.24
N ASN A 225 -14.88 20.64 -35.19
CA ASN A 225 -14.00 21.81 -35.37
C ASN A 225 -13.64 22.62 -34.11
N LEU A 226 -12.48 22.33 -33.51
CA LEU A 226 -11.89 23.11 -32.43
C LEU A 226 -11.17 24.36 -32.96
N GLN A 227 -11.80 25.51 -32.79
CA GLN A 227 -11.08 26.77 -32.55
C GLN A 227 -10.14 26.60 -31.34
N LYS A 228 -9.01 27.35 -31.32
CA LYS A 228 -8.06 27.37 -30.20
C LYS A 228 -8.82 27.48 -28.85
N PRO A 229 -8.65 26.54 -27.92
CA PRO A 229 -9.38 26.59 -26.66
C PRO A 229 -8.92 27.78 -25.82
N ASN A 230 -9.89 28.53 -25.28
CA ASN A 230 -9.67 29.59 -24.29
C ASN A 230 -8.94 29.01 -23.05
N GLU A 231 -8.09 29.79 -22.37
CA GLU A 231 -7.23 29.32 -21.24
C GLU A 231 -8.02 28.59 -20.15
N ASN A 232 -9.24 29.07 -19.83
CA ASN A 232 -10.15 28.40 -18.88
C ASN A 232 -10.59 26.99 -19.32
N THR A 233 -10.62 26.71 -20.62
CA THR A 233 -10.99 25.39 -21.16
C THR A 233 -9.83 24.39 -21.00
N GLN A 234 -8.59 24.88 -21.07
CA GLN A 234 -7.40 24.04 -20.96
C GLN A 234 -7.22 23.46 -19.56
N LEU A 235 -7.69 24.15 -18.51
CA LEU A 235 -7.59 23.69 -17.11
C LEU A 235 -8.40 22.41 -16.81
N TRP A 236 -9.50 22.21 -17.53
CA TRP A 236 -10.42 21.07 -17.32
C TRP A 236 -10.28 19.96 -18.36
N THR A 237 -9.69 20.26 -19.52
CA THR A 237 -9.61 19.30 -20.63
C THR A 237 -8.58 18.20 -20.30
N PRO A 238 -8.87 16.92 -20.59
CA PRO A 238 -7.87 15.86 -20.45
C PRO A 238 -6.63 16.14 -21.31
N PRO A 239 -5.45 15.67 -20.88
CA PRO A 239 -4.24 15.75 -21.71
C PRO A 239 -4.44 14.98 -23.02
N PHE A 240 -3.66 15.33 -24.04
CA PHE A 240 -3.71 14.61 -25.31
C PHE A 240 -3.34 13.14 -25.11
N SER A 241 -4.21 12.24 -25.57
CA SER A 241 -4.03 10.79 -25.39
C SER A 241 -3.10 10.17 -26.42
N PHE A 242 -2.63 10.90 -27.43
CA PHE A 242 -1.82 10.38 -28.54
C PHE A 242 -2.48 9.19 -29.27
N GLY A 243 -3.82 9.13 -29.30
CA GLY A 243 -4.55 8.00 -29.88
C GLY A 243 -4.48 6.72 -29.06
N LEU A 244 -3.94 6.78 -27.83
CA LEU A 244 -3.87 5.64 -26.93
C LEU A 244 -5.26 5.30 -26.38
N HIS A 245 -5.56 4.00 -26.37
CA HIS A 245 -6.86 3.47 -25.97
C HIS A 245 -6.70 2.12 -25.23
N PRO A 246 -7.69 1.73 -24.39
CA PRO A 246 -7.74 0.39 -23.79
C PRO A 246 -7.56 -0.73 -24.81
N CYS A 247 -6.61 -1.64 -24.56
CA CYS A 247 -6.39 -2.83 -25.37
C CYS A 247 -6.14 -4.06 -24.50
N VAL A 248 -7.22 -4.76 -24.12
CA VAL A 248 -7.16 -5.91 -23.22
C VAL A 248 -7.61 -7.22 -23.87
N LYS A 249 -7.78 -7.20 -25.20
CA LYS A 249 -8.09 -8.42 -25.98
C LYS A 249 -6.89 -9.39 -25.90
N PRO A 250 -7.13 -10.68 -25.62
CA PRO A 250 -6.05 -11.67 -25.66
C PRO A 250 -5.38 -11.72 -27.03
N THR A 251 -4.10 -12.10 -27.07
CA THR A 251 -3.42 -12.39 -28.33
C THR A 251 -3.93 -13.72 -28.93
N PRO A 252 -3.67 -13.98 -30.22
CA PRO A 252 -4.01 -15.29 -30.82
C PRO A 252 -3.32 -16.49 -30.15
N LYS A 253 -2.24 -16.26 -29.39
CA LYS A 253 -1.53 -17.32 -28.65
C LYS A 253 -2.13 -17.61 -27.28
N TYR A 254 -3.16 -16.86 -26.88
CA TYR A 254 -3.81 -17.04 -25.59
C TYR A 254 -4.48 -18.41 -25.53
N LYS A 255 -4.10 -19.20 -24.53
CA LYS A 255 -4.74 -20.48 -24.26
C LYS A 255 -5.91 -20.22 -23.32
N GLU A 256 -7.12 -20.56 -23.75
CA GLU A 256 -8.28 -20.51 -22.87
C GLU A 256 -8.16 -21.51 -21.73
N PHE A 257 -8.87 -21.25 -20.65
CA PHE A 257 -8.91 -22.16 -19.52
C PHE A 257 -9.41 -23.54 -19.94
N SER A 258 -8.64 -24.57 -19.62
CA SER A 258 -9.08 -25.96 -19.69
C SER A 258 -9.68 -26.37 -18.35
N GLU A 259 -10.73 -27.19 -18.35
CA GLU A 259 -11.31 -27.67 -17.11
C GLU A 259 -10.26 -28.35 -16.21
N SER A 260 -10.34 -28.07 -14.92
CA SER A 260 -9.39 -28.54 -13.90
C SER A 260 -10.15 -28.88 -12.63
N ASP A 261 -9.78 -30.01 -12.01
CA ASP A 261 -10.28 -30.44 -10.70
C ASP A 261 -9.38 -30.00 -9.53
N HIS A 262 -8.45 -29.07 -9.80
CA HIS A 262 -7.66 -28.37 -8.79
C HIS A 262 -8.28 -27.02 -8.44
N TYR A 263 -8.26 -26.67 -7.15
CA TYR A 263 -8.94 -25.48 -6.62
C TYR A 263 -7.97 -24.54 -5.91
N ILE A 264 -8.13 -23.25 -6.17
CA ILE A 264 -7.51 -22.19 -5.39
C ILE A 264 -8.57 -21.49 -4.55
N THR A 265 -8.38 -21.49 -3.24
CA THR A 265 -9.11 -20.62 -2.32
C THR A 265 -8.18 -19.49 -1.91
N VAL A 266 -8.71 -18.28 -1.70
CA VAL A 266 -7.87 -17.13 -1.31
C VAL A 266 -8.57 -16.26 -0.28
N ARG A 267 -7.79 -15.75 0.66
CA ARG A 267 -8.18 -14.62 1.51
C ARG A 267 -7.58 -13.33 0.98
N SER A 268 -8.44 -12.40 0.59
CA SER A 268 -8.07 -11.10 0.05
C SER A 268 -7.93 -10.07 1.16
N ASN A 269 -6.70 -9.63 1.44
CA ASN A 269 -6.34 -8.75 2.54
C ASN A 269 -6.18 -7.28 2.13
N GLY A 270 -6.26 -6.39 3.11
CA GLY A 270 -6.08 -4.94 2.94
C GLY A 270 -7.38 -4.17 2.69
N GLY A 271 -7.27 -2.87 2.44
CA GLY A 271 -8.43 -2.04 2.10
C GLY A 271 -8.95 -2.30 0.67
N LEU A 272 -10.09 -1.72 0.31
CA LEU A 272 -10.76 -1.93 -0.98
C LEU A 272 -9.81 -2.00 -2.18
N ASN A 273 -8.95 -0.99 -2.34
CA ASN A 273 -8.07 -0.86 -3.50
C ASN A 273 -6.95 -1.92 -3.52
N GLN A 274 -6.51 -2.41 -2.36
CA GLN A 274 -5.54 -3.51 -2.26
C GLN A 274 -6.22 -4.85 -2.56
N MET A 275 -7.45 -5.05 -2.06
CA MET A 275 -8.23 -6.25 -2.38
C MET A 275 -8.46 -6.36 -3.88
N ARG A 276 -8.83 -5.27 -4.54
CA ARG A 276 -9.06 -5.26 -6.00
C ARG A 276 -7.82 -5.67 -6.80
N THR A 277 -6.65 -5.11 -6.49
CA THR A 277 -5.40 -5.47 -7.19
C THR A 277 -4.94 -6.88 -6.84
N GLY A 278 -5.10 -7.31 -5.59
CA GLY A 278 -4.75 -8.66 -5.17
C GLY A 278 -5.66 -9.73 -5.79
N ILE A 279 -6.97 -9.49 -5.88
CA ILE A 279 -7.91 -10.41 -6.56
C ILE A 279 -7.55 -10.51 -8.05
N ALA A 280 -7.22 -9.39 -8.70
CA ALA A 280 -6.77 -9.39 -10.09
C ALA A 280 -5.48 -10.20 -10.31
N ASP A 281 -4.53 -10.13 -9.38
CA ASP A 281 -3.35 -11.00 -9.41
C ASP A 281 -3.71 -12.48 -9.25
N ILE A 282 -4.59 -12.81 -8.31
CA ILE A 282 -4.93 -14.20 -8.00
C ILE A 282 -5.74 -14.86 -9.12
N VAL A 283 -6.59 -14.12 -9.83
CA VAL A 283 -7.22 -14.65 -11.05
C VAL A 283 -6.16 -15.02 -12.10
N ALA A 284 -5.18 -14.16 -12.31
CA ALA A 284 -4.09 -14.45 -13.23
C ALA A 284 -3.21 -15.62 -12.75
N VAL A 285 -2.97 -15.76 -11.45
CA VAL A 285 -2.28 -16.92 -10.86
C VAL A 285 -3.08 -18.21 -11.07
N ALA A 286 -4.40 -18.19 -10.85
CA ALA A 286 -5.25 -19.35 -11.09
C ALA A 286 -5.24 -19.78 -12.57
N HIS A 287 -5.19 -18.81 -13.48
CA HIS A 287 -5.03 -19.08 -14.91
C HIS A 287 -3.66 -19.72 -15.22
N ILE A 288 -2.55 -19.16 -14.69
CA ILE A 288 -1.19 -19.70 -14.89
C ILE A 288 -1.09 -21.14 -14.37
N MET A 289 -1.69 -21.42 -13.21
CA MET A 289 -1.64 -22.74 -12.57
C MET A 289 -2.71 -23.72 -13.07
N ASN A 290 -3.51 -23.32 -14.07
CA ASN A 290 -4.67 -24.07 -14.58
C ASN A 290 -5.58 -24.61 -13.46
N ALA A 291 -6.06 -23.73 -12.60
CA ALA A 291 -6.90 -24.08 -11.45
C ALA A 291 -8.25 -23.37 -11.48
N THR A 292 -9.27 -24.03 -10.95
CA THR A 292 -10.57 -23.42 -10.67
C THR A 292 -10.44 -22.48 -9.47
N LEU A 293 -10.84 -21.23 -9.62
CA LEU A 293 -10.82 -20.24 -8.55
C LEU A 293 -12.13 -20.29 -7.75
N VAL A 294 -12.04 -20.39 -6.43
CA VAL A 294 -13.19 -20.15 -5.55
C VAL A 294 -13.28 -18.65 -5.27
N ILE A 295 -14.51 -18.11 -5.24
CA ILE A 295 -14.74 -16.69 -4.94
C ILE A 295 -13.90 -16.24 -3.73
N PRO A 296 -13.08 -15.18 -3.86
CA PRO A 296 -12.21 -14.71 -2.79
C PRO A 296 -12.96 -14.37 -1.50
N GLU A 297 -12.45 -14.85 -0.36
CA GLU A 297 -12.89 -14.41 0.95
C GLU A 297 -12.31 -13.02 1.24
N LEU A 298 -13.15 -12.03 1.55
CA LEU A 298 -12.66 -10.71 1.95
C LEU A 298 -12.22 -10.72 3.42
N ASP A 299 -11.13 -10.03 3.73
CA ASP A 299 -10.58 -9.96 5.08
C ASP A 299 -11.43 -9.09 6.01
N LYS A 300 -12.15 -9.76 6.91
CA LYS A 300 -13.00 -9.14 7.94
C LYS A 300 -12.27 -8.79 9.24
N ARG A 301 -11.02 -9.21 9.39
CA ARG A 301 -10.23 -9.08 10.63
C ARG A 301 -9.19 -7.98 10.56
N SER A 302 -9.14 -7.26 9.45
CA SER A 302 -8.18 -6.17 9.21
C SER A 302 -8.51 -4.90 10.01
N PHE A 303 -7.63 -3.90 9.90
CA PHE A 303 -7.81 -2.55 10.45
C PHE A 303 -9.18 -1.93 10.15
N TRP A 304 -9.81 -2.28 9.03
CA TRP A 304 -11.07 -1.70 8.58
C TRP A 304 -12.31 -2.31 9.25
N GLN A 305 -12.17 -3.46 9.95
CA GLN A 305 -13.24 -4.16 10.69
C GLN A 305 -14.56 -4.30 9.92
N ASP A 306 -14.50 -4.45 8.60
CA ASP A 306 -15.66 -4.52 7.72
C ASP A 306 -16.15 -5.96 7.57
N SER A 307 -17.44 -6.20 7.80
CA SER A 307 -18.04 -7.54 7.75
C SER A 307 -18.50 -7.96 6.35
N SER A 308 -18.38 -7.09 5.35
CA SER A 308 -18.81 -7.31 3.96
C SER A 308 -18.24 -8.59 3.35
N VAL A 309 -19.04 -9.28 2.55
CA VAL A 309 -18.59 -10.41 1.71
C VAL A 309 -18.29 -9.96 0.28
N PHE A 310 -17.87 -10.87 -0.60
CA PHE A 310 -17.54 -10.53 -1.99
C PHE A 310 -18.71 -9.86 -2.72
N SER A 311 -19.91 -10.44 -2.63
CA SER A 311 -21.13 -9.94 -3.29
C SER A 311 -21.69 -8.64 -2.71
N ASP A 312 -21.30 -8.27 -1.49
CA ASP A 312 -21.60 -6.96 -0.91
C ASP A 312 -20.88 -5.84 -1.67
N ILE A 313 -19.66 -6.12 -2.14
CA ILE A 313 -18.75 -5.12 -2.72
C ILE A 313 -18.70 -5.20 -4.24
N PHE A 314 -18.71 -6.40 -4.81
CA PHE A 314 -18.56 -6.66 -6.24
C PHE A 314 -19.77 -7.39 -6.80
N ASP A 315 -20.04 -7.19 -8.08
CA ASP A 315 -21.04 -7.98 -8.80
C ASP A 315 -20.50 -9.41 -9.03
N GLU A 316 -20.87 -10.32 -8.14
CA GLU A 316 -20.39 -11.71 -8.12
C GLU A 316 -20.75 -12.47 -9.42
N GLU A 317 -21.98 -12.32 -9.90
CA GLU A 317 -22.44 -13.01 -11.10
C GLU A 317 -21.73 -12.49 -12.34
N TYR A 318 -21.59 -11.16 -12.44
CA TYR A 318 -20.84 -10.56 -13.53
C TYR A 318 -19.37 -10.97 -13.49
N PHE A 319 -18.75 -11.01 -12.30
CA PHE A 319 -17.37 -11.46 -12.13
C PHE A 319 -17.18 -12.88 -12.69
N ILE A 320 -18.05 -13.82 -12.32
CA ILE A 320 -18.03 -15.21 -12.83
C ILE A 320 -18.24 -15.23 -14.36
N LYS A 321 -19.29 -14.57 -14.88
CA LYS A 321 -19.61 -14.55 -16.32
C LYS A 321 -18.46 -13.96 -17.14
N SER A 322 -17.85 -12.87 -16.67
CA SER A 322 -16.81 -12.14 -17.40
C SER A 322 -15.49 -12.90 -17.53
N LEU A 323 -15.23 -13.87 -16.64
CA LEU A 323 -13.98 -14.63 -16.61
C LEU A 323 -14.09 -16.04 -17.19
N ARG A 324 -15.27 -16.45 -17.68
CA ARG A 324 -15.55 -17.84 -18.12
C ARG A 324 -14.54 -18.46 -19.11
N ARG A 325 -13.86 -17.64 -19.93
CA ARG A 325 -12.82 -18.07 -20.89
C ARG A 325 -11.41 -18.04 -20.32
N ASP A 326 -11.22 -17.26 -19.25
CA ASP A 326 -9.93 -16.98 -18.63
C ASP A 326 -9.68 -17.90 -17.43
N VAL A 327 -10.68 -18.11 -16.57
CA VAL A 327 -10.62 -19.05 -15.45
C VAL A 327 -12.03 -19.50 -15.05
N LYS A 328 -12.21 -20.77 -14.67
CA LYS A 328 -13.47 -21.20 -14.04
C LYS A 328 -13.53 -20.64 -12.63
N VAL A 329 -14.58 -19.87 -12.33
CA VAL A 329 -14.84 -19.31 -11.01
C VAL A 329 -16.08 -19.98 -10.42
N ILE A 330 -15.97 -20.48 -9.19
CA ILE A 330 -17.08 -21.11 -8.46
C ILE A 330 -17.31 -20.41 -7.12
N LYS A 331 -18.55 -20.42 -6.64
CA LYS A 331 -18.92 -19.72 -5.39
C LYS A 331 -18.37 -20.39 -4.14
N LYS A 332 -18.35 -21.73 -4.13
CA LYS A 332 -17.88 -22.56 -3.01
C LYS A 332 -17.19 -23.80 -3.55
N LEU A 333 -16.33 -24.40 -2.73
CA LEU A 333 -15.74 -25.70 -3.05
C LEU A 333 -16.84 -26.77 -3.19
N PRO A 334 -16.69 -27.72 -4.12
CA PRO A 334 -17.51 -28.93 -4.14
C PRO A 334 -17.39 -29.70 -2.82
N LYS A 335 -18.49 -30.34 -2.39
CA LYS A 335 -18.56 -31.05 -1.11
C LYS A 335 -17.51 -32.15 -1.00
N GLU A 336 -17.19 -32.77 -2.13
CA GLU A 336 -16.25 -33.88 -2.26
C GLU A 336 -14.79 -33.45 -1.96
N VAL A 337 -14.48 -32.17 -2.11
CA VAL A 337 -13.12 -31.63 -1.88
C VAL A 337 -13.02 -30.69 -0.67
N GLU A 338 -14.16 -30.34 -0.05
CA GLU A 338 -14.21 -29.38 1.05
C GLU A 338 -13.42 -29.83 2.28
N SER A 339 -13.45 -31.13 2.59
CA SER A 339 -12.76 -31.77 3.72
C SER A 339 -11.33 -32.22 3.42
N LEU A 340 -10.88 -32.13 2.15
CA LEU A 340 -9.54 -32.56 1.78
C LEU A 340 -8.45 -31.66 2.38
N PRO A 341 -7.24 -32.20 2.63
CA PRO A 341 -6.12 -31.41 3.09
C PRO A 341 -5.77 -30.32 2.06
N ARG A 342 -5.36 -29.17 2.58
CA ARG A 342 -5.06 -27.97 1.77
C ARG A 342 -3.60 -27.61 1.91
N ALA A 343 -2.93 -27.35 0.79
CA ALA A 343 -1.63 -26.70 0.81
C ALA A 343 -1.82 -25.22 1.14
N ARG A 344 -1.53 -24.82 2.37
CA ARG A 344 -1.53 -23.40 2.76
C ARG A 344 -0.28 -22.71 2.22
N LYS A 345 -0.46 -21.66 1.41
CA LYS A 345 0.66 -20.94 0.80
C LYS A 345 0.58 -19.43 1.03
N HIS A 346 1.74 -18.89 1.40
CA HIS A 346 2.07 -17.49 1.30
C HIS A 346 2.96 -17.31 0.07
N PHE A 347 2.34 -17.13 -1.10
CA PHE A 347 3.09 -16.96 -2.33
C PHE A 347 4.05 -15.77 -2.23
N THR A 348 5.22 -15.92 -2.85
CA THR A 348 6.24 -14.88 -2.86
C THR A 348 5.71 -13.64 -3.58
N SER A 349 5.90 -12.45 -2.98
CA SER A 349 5.46 -11.19 -3.59
C SER A 349 6.30 -10.85 -4.82
N TRP A 350 5.66 -10.27 -5.84
CA TRP A 350 6.24 -9.91 -7.15
C TRP A 350 6.88 -11.08 -7.90
N SER A 351 6.23 -12.24 -7.88
CA SER A 351 6.73 -13.44 -8.54
C SER A 351 6.53 -13.41 -10.06
N SER A 352 7.41 -14.12 -10.78
CA SER A 352 7.30 -14.37 -12.22
C SER A 352 6.31 -15.49 -12.52
N VAL A 353 6.01 -15.71 -13.81
CA VAL A 353 5.20 -16.87 -14.25
C VAL A 353 5.87 -18.19 -13.88
N GLY A 354 7.18 -18.31 -14.08
CA GLY A 354 7.94 -19.53 -13.78
C GLY A 354 7.83 -19.98 -12.32
N TYR A 355 7.73 -19.05 -11.37
CA TYR A 355 7.48 -19.39 -9.97
C TYR A 355 6.14 -20.15 -9.80
N TYR A 356 5.09 -19.72 -10.47
CA TYR A 356 3.77 -20.36 -10.36
C TYR A 356 3.71 -21.66 -11.16
N GLU A 357 4.40 -21.74 -12.29
CA GLU A 357 4.62 -23.00 -13.02
C GLU A 357 5.30 -24.03 -12.13
N GLU A 358 6.35 -23.64 -11.39
CA GLU A 358 6.99 -24.51 -10.40
C GLU A 358 6.00 -24.93 -9.32
N MET A 359 5.19 -24.01 -8.77
CA MET A 359 4.20 -24.33 -7.72
C MET A 359 3.12 -25.34 -8.15
N THR A 360 2.95 -25.61 -9.46
CA THR A 360 2.04 -26.66 -9.93
C THR A 360 2.43 -28.06 -9.45
N HIS A 361 3.67 -28.28 -8.97
CA HIS A 361 4.06 -29.55 -8.33
C HIS A 361 3.17 -29.91 -7.14
N LEU A 362 2.58 -28.93 -6.46
CA LEU A 362 1.67 -29.14 -5.32
C LEU A 362 0.40 -29.90 -5.72
N TRP A 363 0.01 -29.84 -7.00
CA TRP A 363 -1.13 -30.57 -7.54
C TRP A 363 -0.97 -32.09 -7.47
N LYS A 364 0.27 -32.59 -7.31
CA LYS A 364 0.55 -34.02 -7.10
C LYS A 364 0.04 -34.55 -5.76
N GLU A 365 -0.04 -33.68 -4.74
CA GLU A 365 -0.36 -34.05 -3.36
C GLU A 365 -1.68 -33.42 -2.88
N TYR A 366 -2.06 -32.27 -3.45
CA TYR A 366 -3.20 -31.48 -2.98
C TYR A 366 -4.17 -31.16 -4.11
N LYS A 367 -5.46 -31.39 -3.89
CA LYS A 367 -6.52 -30.85 -4.77
C LYS A 367 -6.83 -29.38 -4.51
N VAL A 368 -6.50 -28.88 -3.31
CA VAL A 368 -6.83 -27.51 -2.89
C VAL A 368 -5.58 -26.79 -2.40
N ILE A 369 -5.25 -25.65 -3.01
CA ILE A 369 -4.29 -24.69 -2.46
C ILE A 369 -5.07 -23.57 -1.80
N HIS A 370 -4.73 -23.29 -0.53
CA HIS A 370 -5.26 -22.13 0.19
C HIS A 370 -4.23 -21.01 0.23
N VAL A 371 -4.52 -19.92 -0.47
CA VAL A 371 -3.69 -18.72 -0.51
C VAL A 371 -4.10 -17.81 0.63
N ALA A 372 -3.20 -17.65 1.60
CA ALA A 372 -3.51 -16.91 2.83
C ALA A 372 -3.62 -15.40 2.62
N LYS A 373 -3.05 -14.86 1.53
CA LYS A 373 -3.02 -13.42 1.19
C LYS A 373 -2.97 -13.18 -0.32
N SER A 374 -3.64 -12.14 -0.82
CA SER A 374 -3.72 -11.81 -2.25
C SER A 374 -2.80 -10.69 -2.72
N ASP A 375 -2.22 -9.90 -1.82
CA ASP A 375 -1.56 -8.63 -2.14
C ASP A 375 -0.20 -8.76 -2.89
N SER A 376 0.00 -8.06 -4.01
CA SER A 376 1.31 -7.95 -4.68
C SER A 376 1.93 -9.30 -5.08
N ARG A 377 1.14 -10.23 -5.63
CA ARG A 377 1.59 -11.60 -5.91
C ARG A 377 2.36 -11.71 -7.22
N LEU A 378 1.96 -10.96 -8.24
CA LEU A 378 2.64 -10.94 -9.55
C LEU A 378 3.58 -9.75 -9.71
N ALA A 379 4.68 -9.95 -10.43
CA ALA A 379 5.61 -8.89 -10.79
C ALA A 379 4.90 -7.73 -11.54
N ASN A 380 5.43 -6.51 -11.42
CA ASN A 380 4.85 -5.35 -12.11
C ASN A 380 5.17 -5.36 -13.61
N ASN A 381 6.36 -5.84 -13.96
CA ASN A 381 6.92 -5.83 -15.31
C ASN A 381 7.38 -7.25 -15.69
N ASP A 382 7.74 -7.42 -16.96
CA ASP A 382 8.36 -8.64 -17.50
C ASP A 382 7.50 -9.92 -17.38
N LEU A 383 6.18 -9.75 -17.33
CA LEU A 383 5.21 -10.85 -17.45
C LEU A 383 4.71 -10.96 -18.90
N PRO A 384 4.28 -12.16 -19.35
CA PRO A 384 3.65 -12.32 -20.66
C PRO A 384 2.49 -11.36 -20.87
N ILE A 385 2.35 -10.83 -22.09
CA ILE A 385 1.36 -9.81 -22.43
C ILE A 385 -0.07 -10.23 -22.08
N ASP A 386 -0.42 -11.50 -22.27
CA ASP A 386 -1.77 -11.98 -21.98
C ASP A 386 -2.07 -12.11 -20.49
N VAL A 387 -1.05 -12.37 -19.66
CA VAL A 387 -1.19 -12.33 -18.20
C VAL A 387 -1.48 -10.90 -17.74
N GLN A 388 -0.75 -9.92 -18.28
CA GLN A 388 -0.97 -8.51 -17.96
C GLN A 388 -2.36 -8.03 -18.44
N ARG A 389 -2.76 -8.41 -19.66
CA ARG A 389 -4.09 -8.08 -20.18
C ARG A 389 -5.22 -8.73 -19.39
N LEU A 390 -5.03 -9.97 -18.92
CA LEU A 390 -5.97 -10.63 -18.00
C LEU A 390 -6.11 -9.83 -16.71
N ARG A 391 -5.01 -9.44 -16.05
CA ARG A 391 -5.05 -8.58 -14.85
C ARG A 391 -5.87 -7.30 -15.07
N CYS A 392 -5.72 -6.65 -16.23
CA CYS A 392 -6.50 -5.47 -16.59
C CYS A 392 -7.98 -5.78 -16.88
N ARG A 393 -8.29 -6.89 -17.56
CA ARG A 393 -9.69 -7.33 -17.74
C ARG A 393 -10.34 -7.54 -16.38
N VAL A 394 -9.67 -8.23 -15.47
CA VAL A 394 -10.18 -8.47 -14.12
C VAL A 394 -10.38 -7.15 -13.37
N LEU A 395 -9.35 -6.31 -13.25
CA LEU A 395 -9.42 -5.11 -12.41
C LEU A 395 -10.42 -4.06 -12.93
N TYR A 396 -10.38 -3.76 -14.23
CA TYR A 396 -11.13 -2.64 -14.81
C TYR A 396 -12.45 -3.06 -15.45
N ARG A 397 -12.67 -4.35 -15.70
CA ARG A 397 -13.93 -4.85 -16.27
C ARG A 397 -14.63 -5.87 -15.38
N GLY A 398 -13.93 -6.88 -14.86
CA GLY A 398 -14.52 -7.99 -14.11
C GLY A 398 -14.94 -7.63 -12.69
N LEU A 399 -14.12 -6.85 -11.98
CA LEU A 399 -14.38 -6.35 -10.63
C LEU A 399 -15.22 -5.06 -10.65
N ARG A 400 -16.41 -5.14 -11.28
CA ARG A 400 -17.45 -4.12 -11.12
C ARG A 400 -17.96 -4.12 -9.69
N PHE A 401 -18.31 -2.94 -9.17
CA PHE A 401 -18.94 -2.91 -7.85
C PHE A 401 -20.34 -3.54 -7.91
N SER A 402 -20.85 -3.92 -6.75
CA SER A 402 -22.21 -4.47 -6.66
C SER A 402 -23.24 -3.46 -7.20
N PRO A 403 -24.39 -3.91 -7.74
CA PRO A 403 -25.37 -3.03 -8.37
C PRO A 403 -25.84 -1.87 -7.48
N SER A 404 -25.92 -2.08 -6.16
CA SER A 404 -26.29 -1.04 -5.20
C SER A 404 -25.23 0.06 -5.09
N ILE A 405 -23.95 -0.29 -5.11
CA ILE A 405 -22.83 0.65 -5.08
C ILE A 405 -22.73 1.40 -6.41
N GLU A 406 -22.80 0.71 -7.55
CA GLU A 406 -22.76 1.34 -8.87
C GLU A 406 -23.92 2.32 -9.06
N SER A 407 -25.15 1.90 -8.74
CA SER A 407 -26.35 2.73 -8.88
C SER A 407 -26.26 4.01 -8.04
N LEU A 408 -25.90 3.89 -6.76
CA LEU A 408 -25.74 5.09 -5.91
C LEU A 408 -24.55 5.93 -6.38
N GLY A 409 -23.40 5.32 -6.68
CA GLY A 409 -22.21 6.03 -7.15
C GLY A 409 -22.49 6.88 -8.39
N GLN A 410 -23.15 6.30 -9.40
CA GLN A 410 -23.54 7.02 -10.61
C GLN A 410 -24.54 8.14 -10.30
N LYS A 411 -25.54 7.89 -9.47
CA LYS A 411 -26.50 8.93 -9.04
C LYS A 411 -25.81 10.12 -8.37
N LEU A 412 -24.79 9.88 -7.54
CA LEU A 412 -24.01 10.95 -6.91
C LEU A 412 -23.15 11.72 -7.93
N VAL A 413 -22.55 11.03 -8.90
CA VAL A 413 -21.84 11.65 -10.03
C VAL A 413 -22.77 12.55 -10.84
N GLU A 414 -23.97 12.06 -11.18
CA GLU A 414 -24.98 12.81 -11.91
C GLU A 414 -25.43 14.07 -11.15
N ARG A 415 -25.61 13.98 -9.83
CA ARG A 415 -25.91 15.16 -8.98
C ARG A 415 -24.80 16.22 -9.03
N LEU A 416 -23.54 15.80 -8.95
CA LEU A 416 -22.40 16.72 -9.05
C LEU A 416 -22.34 17.37 -10.44
N LYS A 417 -22.47 16.58 -11.50
CA LYS A 417 -22.45 17.07 -12.90
C LYS A 417 -23.63 18.00 -13.18
N SER A 418 -24.82 17.68 -12.67
CA SER A 418 -26.02 18.52 -12.84
C SER A 418 -25.91 19.84 -12.07
N ARG A 419 -25.28 19.83 -10.89
CA ARG A 419 -25.10 21.02 -10.05
C ARG A 419 -24.03 21.98 -10.60
N ALA A 420 -22.93 21.45 -11.12
CA ALA A 420 -21.72 22.24 -11.37
C ALA A 420 -21.23 22.21 -12.83
N GLY A 421 -21.75 21.28 -13.65
CA GLY A 421 -21.20 20.94 -14.97
C GLY A 421 -19.88 20.17 -14.87
N ARG A 422 -18.91 20.69 -14.11
CA ARG A 422 -17.60 20.08 -13.85
C ARG A 422 -17.23 20.13 -12.38
N TYR A 423 -16.44 19.16 -11.92
CA TYR A 423 -15.94 19.15 -10.54
C TYR A 423 -14.55 18.53 -10.43
N ILE A 424 -13.86 18.90 -9.34
CA ILE A 424 -12.62 18.25 -8.91
C ILE A 424 -12.98 17.18 -7.88
N ALA A 425 -12.48 15.96 -8.04
CA ALA A 425 -12.39 15.02 -6.93
C ALA A 425 -11.02 15.16 -6.27
N LEU A 426 -11.01 15.66 -5.04
CA LEU A 426 -9.83 15.80 -4.20
C LEU A 426 -9.76 14.62 -3.25
N HIS A 427 -8.79 13.72 -3.46
CA HIS A 427 -8.47 12.69 -2.48
C HIS A 427 -7.59 13.28 -1.38
N LEU A 428 -8.24 13.77 -0.32
CA LEU A 428 -7.61 14.49 0.78
C LEU A 428 -7.18 13.51 1.88
N ARG A 429 -5.99 12.94 1.75
CA ARG A 429 -5.44 11.94 2.68
C ARG A 429 -4.84 12.61 3.94
N TYR A 430 -5.67 13.34 4.69
CA TYR A 430 -5.31 14.05 5.92
C TYR A 430 -5.98 13.43 7.16
N GLU A 431 -6.03 12.10 7.21
CA GLU A 431 -6.59 11.32 8.31
C GLU A 431 -5.53 11.03 9.39
N LYS A 432 -6.01 10.79 10.61
CA LYS A 432 -5.17 10.60 11.80
C LYS A 432 -4.18 9.44 11.67
N ASP A 433 -4.64 8.31 11.13
CA ASP A 433 -3.82 7.11 10.89
C ASP A 433 -2.65 7.42 9.96
N MET A 434 -2.89 8.20 8.91
CA MET A 434 -1.87 8.57 7.94
C MET A 434 -0.84 9.51 8.50
N LEU A 435 -1.27 10.56 9.19
CA LEU A 435 -0.35 11.52 9.80
C LEU A 435 0.51 10.85 10.88
N ALA A 436 -0.08 9.95 11.67
CA ALA A 436 0.66 9.14 12.63
C ALA A 436 1.66 8.22 11.91
N PHE A 437 1.25 7.50 10.87
CA PHE A 437 2.08 6.58 10.11
C PHE A 437 3.27 7.27 9.42
N THR A 438 3.04 8.40 8.77
CA THR A 438 4.10 9.16 8.08
C THR A 438 4.91 10.03 9.05
N GLY A 439 4.46 10.19 10.30
CA GLY A 439 5.09 11.05 11.30
C GLY A 439 5.05 12.53 10.97
N CYS A 440 4.05 12.97 10.21
CA CYS A 440 3.94 14.34 9.73
C CYS A 440 3.14 15.19 10.71
N THR A 441 3.81 16.17 11.31
CA THR A 441 3.27 17.02 12.39
C THR A 441 3.23 18.50 12.04
N TYR A 442 3.59 18.87 10.82
CA TYR A 442 3.57 20.27 10.39
C TYR A 442 2.15 20.85 10.47
N GLY A 443 2.04 22.02 11.11
CA GLY A 443 0.77 22.72 11.34
C GLY A 443 -0.06 22.16 12.49
N LEU A 444 0.39 21.09 13.16
CA LEU A 444 -0.26 20.56 14.35
C LEU A 444 0.23 21.26 15.62
N THR A 445 -0.62 21.26 16.64
CA THR A 445 -0.24 21.63 18.01
C THR A 445 0.67 20.57 18.63
N ASP A 446 1.33 20.91 19.74
CA ASP A 446 2.15 19.95 20.48
C ASP A 446 1.32 18.77 21.01
N ALA A 447 0.07 19.03 21.43
CA ALA A 447 -0.85 18.01 21.90
C ALA A 447 -1.28 17.05 20.77
N GLU A 448 -1.65 17.57 19.61
CA GLU A 448 -1.96 16.77 18.41
C GLU A 448 -0.74 15.94 17.97
N SER A 449 0.45 16.56 17.96
CA SER A 449 1.70 15.89 17.59
C SER A 449 2.03 14.73 18.52
N GLU A 450 1.84 14.92 19.82
CA GLU A 450 2.04 13.90 20.84
C GLU A 450 1.03 12.76 20.71
N GLU A 451 -0.23 13.07 20.45
CA GLU A 451 -1.27 12.06 20.19
C GLU A 451 -0.89 11.15 19.01
N LEU A 452 -0.45 11.73 17.89
CA LEU A 452 -0.01 10.96 16.72
C LEU A 452 1.24 10.13 17.02
N ARG A 453 2.16 10.63 17.85
CA ARG A 453 3.34 9.89 18.30
C ARG A 453 2.93 8.65 19.11
N VAL A 454 2.04 8.82 20.09
CA VAL A 454 1.54 7.73 20.93
C VAL A 454 0.80 6.68 20.10
N MET A 455 -0.04 7.09 19.15
CA MET A 455 -0.68 6.18 18.19
C MET A 455 0.37 5.39 17.40
N ARG A 456 1.40 6.07 16.88
CA ARG A 456 2.45 5.40 16.10
C ARG A 456 3.22 4.39 16.94
N GLU A 457 3.58 4.72 18.16
CA GLU A 457 4.34 3.84 19.07
C GLU A 457 3.52 2.64 19.54
N SER A 458 2.24 2.85 19.88
CA SER A 458 1.33 1.79 20.34
C SER A 458 0.90 0.81 19.25
N THR A 459 0.93 1.22 17.98
CA THR A 459 0.50 0.38 16.85
C THR A 459 1.53 -0.70 16.51
N SER A 460 1.44 -1.88 17.12
CA SER A 460 2.47 -2.94 17.06
C SER A 460 3.00 -3.29 15.66
N HIS A 461 2.14 -3.27 14.64
CA HIS A 461 2.50 -3.68 13.27
C HIS A 461 3.22 -2.59 12.45
N TRP A 462 3.29 -1.34 12.92
CA TRP A 462 4.11 -0.31 12.28
C TRP A 462 5.54 -0.41 12.76
N LYS A 463 6.47 -0.78 11.85
CA LYS A 463 7.87 -1.04 12.21
C LYS A 463 8.66 0.23 12.57
N ILE A 464 8.40 1.33 11.86
CA ILE A 464 9.12 2.58 12.06
C ILE A 464 8.37 3.41 13.12
N LYS A 465 9.01 3.62 14.26
CA LYS A 465 8.43 4.36 15.40
C LYS A 465 9.00 5.77 15.54
N SER A 466 10.31 5.91 15.35
CA SER A 466 10.99 7.20 15.37
C SER A 466 11.08 7.75 13.95
N ILE A 467 10.50 8.93 13.74
CA ILE A 467 10.42 9.59 12.43
C ILE A 467 10.72 11.08 12.64
N ASN A 468 11.61 11.63 11.82
CA ASN A 468 11.83 13.07 11.75
C ASN A 468 10.77 13.71 10.83
N SER A 469 9.78 14.37 11.43
CA SER A 469 8.68 15.04 10.73
C SER A 469 9.16 16.07 9.69
N THR A 470 10.20 16.84 10.03
CA THR A 470 10.76 17.86 9.15
C THR A 470 11.38 17.25 7.90
N GLU A 471 12.18 16.19 8.05
CA GLU A 471 12.80 15.49 6.93
C GLU A 471 11.75 14.86 6.00
N GLN A 472 10.71 14.22 6.57
CA GLN A 472 9.59 13.67 5.78
C GLN A 472 8.89 14.76 4.95
N ARG A 473 8.66 15.93 5.55
CA ARG A 473 8.05 17.07 4.87
C ARG A 473 8.93 17.61 3.76
N GLU A 474 10.22 17.84 4.01
CA GLU A 474 11.18 18.37 3.04
C GLU A 474 11.40 17.43 1.84
N GLU A 475 11.28 16.12 2.06
CA GLU A 475 11.31 15.10 1.00
C GLU A 475 9.97 14.92 0.26
N GLY A 476 8.92 15.63 0.68
CA GLY A 476 7.60 15.57 0.04
C GLY A 476 6.84 14.26 0.31
N LEU A 477 7.16 13.60 1.44
CA LEU A 477 6.55 12.35 1.86
C LEU A 477 5.34 12.55 2.77
N CYS A 478 5.10 13.77 3.25
CA CYS A 478 3.89 14.12 3.97
C CYS A 478 2.69 14.36 3.05
N PRO A 479 1.45 14.16 3.54
CA PRO A 479 0.27 14.67 2.84
C PRO A 479 0.33 16.20 2.81
N LEU A 480 -0.19 16.81 1.74
CA LEU A 480 -0.48 18.24 1.78
C LEU A 480 -1.62 18.50 2.76
N THR A 481 -1.46 19.53 3.60
CA THR A 481 -2.53 20.02 4.48
C THR A 481 -3.68 20.61 3.66
N PRO A 482 -4.91 20.70 4.22
CA PRO A 482 -6.02 21.35 3.50
C PRO A 482 -5.69 22.78 3.04
N LYS A 483 -4.98 23.55 3.87
CA LYS A 483 -4.46 24.88 3.53
C LYS A 483 -3.56 24.86 2.30
N GLU A 484 -2.56 23.98 2.30
CA GLU A 484 -1.61 23.84 1.18
C GLU A 484 -2.29 23.39 -0.11
N VAL A 485 -3.27 22.48 -0.01
CA VAL A 485 -4.09 22.07 -1.15
C VAL A 485 -4.87 23.26 -1.71
N GLY A 486 -5.46 24.09 -0.86
CA GLY A 486 -6.17 25.29 -1.30
C GLY A 486 -5.26 26.27 -2.05
N ILE A 487 -4.05 26.51 -1.52
CA ILE A 487 -3.04 27.36 -2.19
C ILE A 487 -2.63 26.74 -3.53
N PHE A 488 -2.40 25.42 -3.56
CA PHE A 488 -2.01 24.69 -4.76
C PHE A 488 -3.06 24.76 -5.87
N LEU A 489 -4.32 24.46 -5.57
CA LEU A 489 -5.41 24.51 -6.56
C LEU A 489 -5.63 25.94 -7.09
N LYS A 490 -5.54 26.95 -6.23
CA LYS A 490 -5.60 28.34 -6.65
C LYS A 490 -4.41 28.72 -7.54
N GLY A 491 -3.21 28.23 -7.21
CA GLY A 491 -2.00 28.41 -8.03
C GLY A 491 -2.06 27.73 -9.39
N LEU A 492 -2.84 26.65 -9.55
CA LEU A 492 -3.13 26.06 -10.87
C LEU A 492 -4.12 26.89 -11.69
N GLY A 493 -4.84 27.84 -11.08
CA GLY A 493 -5.81 28.71 -11.74
C GLY A 493 -7.28 28.34 -11.52
N TYR A 494 -7.62 27.43 -10.61
CA TYR A 494 -9.02 27.16 -10.28
C TYR A 494 -9.65 28.33 -9.51
N SER A 495 -10.85 28.74 -9.92
CA SER A 495 -11.61 29.82 -9.29
C SER A 495 -12.26 29.39 -7.98
N GLN A 496 -12.61 30.35 -7.12
CA GLN A 496 -13.32 30.07 -5.85
C GLN A 496 -14.67 29.38 -6.05
N SER A 497 -15.32 29.60 -7.21
CA SER A 497 -16.59 28.95 -7.57
C SER A 497 -16.46 27.45 -7.88
N THR A 498 -15.24 26.92 -8.01
CA THR A 498 -14.99 25.52 -8.33
C THR A 498 -15.62 24.59 -7.29
N VAL A 499 -16.41 23.62 -7.75
CA VAL A 499 -16.95 22.56 -6.89
C VAL A 499 -15.89 21.49 -6.68
N ILE A 500 -15.61 21.18 -5.41
CA ILE A 500 -14.62 20.18 -5.02
C ILE A 500 -15.32 19.10 -4.20
N TYR A 501 -15.37 17.88 -4.73
CA TYR A 501 -15.74 16.70 -3.98
C TYR A 501 -14.55 16.23 -3.14
N ILE A 502 -14.73 16.10 -1.82
CA ILE A 502 -13.71 15.59 -0.90
C ILE A 502 -13.88 14.08 -0.75
N ALA A 503 -12.96 13.32 -1.34
CA ALA A 503 -12.84 11.88 -1.17
C ALA A 503 -11.85 11.60 -0.02
N ALA A 504 -12.36 11.44 1.20
CA ALA A 504 -11.53 11.22 2.39
C ALA A 504 -12.30 10.50 3.49
N GLY A 505 -11.55 9.89 4.41
CA GLY A 505 -12.09 9.55 5.73
C GLY A 505 -12.27 10.79 6.61
N GLU A 506 -12.32 10.58 7.92
CA GLU A 506 -12.37 11.67 8.90
C GLU A 506 -11.09 12.53 8.81
N ILE A 507 -11.27 13.82 8.51
CA ILE A 507 -10.18 14.78 8.43
C ILE A 507 -9.71 15.12 9.85
N TYR A 508 -8.43 14.93 10.13
CA TYR A 508 -7.88 15.22 11.44
C TYR A 508 -7.93 16.73 11.74
N GLY A 509 -8.55 17.09 12.87
CA GLY A 509 -8.87 18.47 13.23
C GLY A 509 -10.16 19.01 12.60
N GLY A 510 -10.93 18.18 11.88
CA GLY A 510 -12.29 18.49 11.43
C GLY A 510 -12.44 19.78 10.62
N ASP A 511 -13.54 20.49 10.87
CA ASP A 511 -13.89 21.74 10.17
C ASP A 511 -12.87 22.85 10.38
N ASP A 512 -12.24 22.92 11.56
CA ASP A 512 -11.19 23.92 11.85
C ASP A 512 -10.02 23.74 10.90
N ARG A 513 -9.60 22.49 10.67
CA ARG A 513 -8.52 22.18 9.73
C ARG A 513 -8.91 22.42 8.27
N LEU A 514 -10.18 22.26 7.93
CA LEU A 514 -10.73 22.49 6.58
C LEU A 514 -11.00 23.97 6.28
N SER A 515 -11.08 24.84 7.30
CA SER A 515 -11.45 26.25 7.17
C SER A 515 -10.63 27.02 6.11
N ASP A 516 -9.31 26.80 6.06
CA ASP A 516 -8.40 27.41 5.10
C ASP A 516 -8.69 26.97 3.64
N LEU A 517 -9.07 25.70 3.45
CA LEU A 517 -9.47 25.20 2.13
C LEU A 517 -10.83 25.78 1.74
N LYS A 518 -11.79 25.79 2.68
CA LYS A 518 -13.15 26.29 2.49
C LYS A 518 -13.20 27.80 2.20
N SER A 519 -12.32 28.59 2.81
CA SER A 519 -12.20 30.03 2.51
C SER A 519 -11.72 30.31 1.08
N ARG A 520 -10.95 29.39 0.48
CA ARG A 520 -10.51 29.48 -0.92
C ARG A 520 -11.52 28.88 -1.89
N PHE A 521 -12.20 27.82 -1.48
CA PHE A 521 -13.18 27.10 -2.27
C PHE A 521 -14.41 26.81 -1.40
N PRO A 522 -15.39 27.73 -1.33
CA PRO A 522 -16.59 27.55 -0.50
C PRO A 522 -17.46 26.36 -0.90
N ASN A 523 -17.37 25.90 -2.15
CA ASN A 523 -18.18 24.80 -2.70
C ASN A 523 -17.56 23.41 -2.46
N LEU A 524 -17.20 23.12 -1.20
CA LEU A 524 -16.77 21.76 -0.81
C LEU A 524 -17.99 20.86 -0.65
N VAL A 525 -17.92 19.66 -1.23
CA VAL A 525 -18.99 18.66 -1.19
C VAL A 525 -18.42 17.36 -0.63
N PHE A 526 -19.15 16.77 0.31
CA PHE A 526 -18.86 15.47 0.92
C PHE A 526 -19.93 14.46 0.53
N LYS A 527 -19.60 13.17 0.59
CA LYS A 527 -20.54 12.08 0.35
C LYS A 527 -21.83 12.23 1.17
N GLU A 528 -21.70 12.59 2.44
CA GLU A 528 -22.77 12.77 3.42
C GLU A 528 -23.68 13.96 3.10
N THR A 529 -23.15 14.94 2.36
CA THR A 529 -23.93 16.11 1.90
C THR A 529 -24.55 15.90 0.52
N LEU A 530 -24.03 14.94 -0.25
CA LEU A 530 -24.44 14.67 -1.62
C LEU A 530 -25.48 13.56 -1.71
N ALA A 531 -25.42 12.59 -0.79
CA ALA A 531 -26.37 11.49 -0.65
C ALA A 531 -27.40 11.80 0.45
N GLY A 532 -28.63 11.36 0.26
CA GLY A 532 -29.64 11.38 1.33
C GLY A 532 -29.29 10.38 2.43
N LYS A 533 -29.74 10.65 3.66
CA LYS A 533 -29.51 9.74 4.82
C LYS A 533 -30.00 8.32 4.57
N GLU A 534 -31.17 8.17 3.95
CA GLU A 534 -31.73 6.85 3.59
C GLU A 534 -30.91 6.14 2.52
N GLU A 535 -30.33 6.88 1.55
CA GLU A 535 -29.48 6.29 0.51
C GLU A 535 -28.17 5.73 1.09
N LEU A 536 -27.65 6.36 2.15
CA LEU A 536 -26.44 5.92 2.84
C LEU A 536 -26.68 4.84 3.91
N LYS A 537 -27.92 4.56 4.28
CA LYS A 537 -28.25 3.60 5.35
C LYS A 537 -27.62 2.22 5.12
N GLY A 538 -27.60 1.74 3.88
CA GLY A 538 -26.98 0.45 3.50
C GLY A 538 -25.44 0.46 3.43
N PHE A 539 -24.82 1.62 3.67
CA PHE A 539 -23.36 1.84 3.63
C PHE A 539 -22.78 2.13 5.02
N THR A 540 -23.63 2.48 5.99
CA THR A 540 -23.24 2.70 7.39
C THR A 540 -22.57 1.46 7.97
N GLY A 541 -21.42 1.62 8.63
CA GLY A 541 -20.65 0.50 9.20
C GLY A 541 -19.89 -0.34 8.16
N HIS A 542 -19.98 -0.01 6.87
CA HIS A 542 -19.29 -0.70 5.78
C HIS A 542 -18.30 0.25 5.10
N ALA A 543 -17.11 0.39 5.70
CA ALA A 543 -16.06 1.29 5.22
C ALA A 543 -15.65 0.98 3.76
N THR A 544 -15.68 -0.30 3.36
CA THR A 544 -15.34 -0.76 2.01
C THR A 544 -16.39 -0.33 0.99
N LYS A 545 -17.68 -0.44 1.31
CA LYS A 545 -18.78 0.05 0.46
C LYS A 545 -18.69 1.56 0.29
N THR A 546 -18.42 2.26 1.39
CA THR A 546 -18.25 3.72 1.39
C THR A 546 -17.08 4.16 0.52
N ALA A 547 -15.91 3.52 0.66
CA ALA A 547 -14.73 3.82 -0.16
C ALA A 547 -14.96 3.52 -1.65
N ALA A 548 -15.86 2.59 -1.99
CA ALA A 548 -16.22 2.31 -3.37
C ALA A 548 -17.01 3.46 -4.02
N LEU A 549 -17.87 4.16 -3.27
CA LEU A 549 -18.55 5.37 -3.75
C LEU A 549 -17.53 6.48 -4.04
N ASP A 550 -16.59 6.73 -3.12
CA ASP A 550 -15.53 7.70 -3.34
C ASP A 550 -14.66 7.35 -4.55
N TYR A 551 -14.42 6.05 -4.78
CA TYR A 551 -13.69 5.57 -5.94
C TYR A 551 -14.43 5.89 -7.25
N ILE A 552 -15.73 5.59 -7.34
CA ILE A 552 -16.55 5.88 -8.54
C ILE A 552 -16.54 7.38 -8.82
N ILE A 553 -16.85 8.21 -7.82
CA ILE A 553 -16.93 9.67 -7.97
C ILE A 553 -15.56 10.25 -8.38
N SER A 554 -14.46 9.69 -7.86
CA SER A 554 -13.11 10.11 -8.22
C SER A 554 -12.73 9.73 -9.65
N VAL A 555 -13.08 8.52 -10.09
CA VAL A 555 -12.83 8.07 -11.47
C VAL A 555 -13.65 8.88 -12.48
N GLU A 556 -14.88 9.25 -12.14
CA GLU A 556 -15.81 10.00 -13.01
C GLU A 556 -15.62 11.53 -13.03
N SER A 557 -14.78 12.06 -12.14
CA SER A 557 -14.48 13.49 -12.08
C SER A 557 -13.79 14.03 -13.32
N ASP A 558 -13.99 15.32 -13.62
CA ASP A 558 -13.24 16.01 -14.67
C ASP A 558 -11.76 16.08 -14.34
N VAL A 559 -11.45 16.34 -13.06
CA VAL A 559 -10.08 16.43 -12.54
C VAL A 559 -9.96 15.67 -11.23
N PHE A 560 -9.00 14.76 -11.18
CA PHE A 560 -8.62 14.09 -9.94
C PHE A 560 -7.32 14.67 -9.39
N VAL A 561 -7.29 14.96 -8.09
CA VAL A 561 -6.11 15.47 -7.38
C VAL A 561 -5.93 14.72 -6.07
N PRO A 562 -4.84 13.94 -5.88
CA PRO A 562 -4.53 13.35 -4.59
C PRO A 562 -3.59 14.24 -3.77
N SER A 563 -3.94 14.53 -2.51
CA SER A 563 -3.03 15.26 -1.60
C SER A 563 -1.83 14.41 -1.14
N HIS A 564 -1.97 13.08 -1.24
CA HIS A 564 -0.92 12.11 -0.98
C HIS A 564 -1.03 10.90 -1.92
N SER A 565 0.12 10.34 -2.33
CA SER A 565 0.20 9.02 -2.99
C SER A 565 -0.26 7.88 -2.07
N GLY A 566 -1.21 7.06 -2.46
CA GLY A 566 -1.67 5.95 -1.62
C GLY A 566 -2.44 4.92 -2.44
N ASN A 567 -2.95 3.88 -1.78
CA ASN A 567 -3.62 2.78 -2.48
C ASN A 567 -4.80 3.28 -3.33
N MET A 568 -5.63 4.19 -2.80
CA MET A 568 -6.73 4.78 -3.55
C MET A 568 -6.24 5.70 -4.67
N ALA A 569 -5.31 6.62 -4.38
CA ALA A 569 -4.76 7.53 -5.39
C ALA A 569 -4.18 6.76 -6.58
N ARG A 570 -3.36 5.73 -6.33
CA ARG A 570 -2.75 4.87 -7.36
C ARG A 570 -3.80 4.09 -8.16
N ALA A 571 -4.81 3.54 -7.49
CA ALA A 571 -5.87 2.77 -8.15
C ALA A 571 -6.79 3.66 -9.01
N VAL A 572 -7.10 4.88 -8.58
CA VAL A 572 -7.86 5.85 -9.37
C VAL A 572 -7.01 6.37 -10.53
N GLU A 573 -5.73 6.69 -10.29
CA GLU A 573 -4.78 7.11 -11.34
C GLU A 573 -4.69 6.09 -12.47
N GLY A 574 -4.48 4.82 -12.15
CA GLY A 574 -4.38 3.76 -13.16
C GLY A 574 -5.69 3.54 -13.92
N HIS A 575 -6.84 3.61 -13.24
CA HIS A 575 -8.13 3.48 -13.91
C HIS A 575 -8.44 4.68 -14.81
N ARG A 576 -8.13 5.90 -14.38
CA ARG A 576 -8.25 7.11 -15.20
C ARG A 576 -7.31 7.08 -16.42
N ARG A 577 -6.10 6.52 -16.28
CA ARG A 577 -5.20 6.25 -17.42
C ARG A 577 -5.82 5.25 -18.38
N PHE A 578 -6.32 4.13 -17.86
CA PHE A 578 -7.00 3.10 -18.64
C PHE A 578 -8.16 3.68 -19.44
N LEU A 579 -9.02 4.51 -18.84
CA LEU A 579 -10.18 5.14 -19.49
C LEU A 579 -9.84 6.32 -20.43
N GLY A 580 -8.68 6.28 -21.10
CA GLY A 580 -8.28 7.29 -22.08
C GLY A 580 -7.58 8.51 -21.48
N HIS A 581 -6.80 8.31 -20.42
CA HIS A 581 -5.97 9.35 -19.80
C HIS A 581 -6.76 10.57 -19.31
N ARG A 582 -7.82 10.32 -18.54
CA ARG A 582 -8.58 11.39 -17.87
C ARG A 582 -7.66 12.25 -17.01
N ARG A 583 -7.94 13.55 -16.91
CA ARG A 583 -7.03 14.53 -16.28
C ARG A 583 -6.78 14.19 -14.81
N THR A 584 -5.52 13.99 -14.45
CA THR A 584 -5.13 13.71 -13.06
C THR A 584 -3.91 14.55 -12.72
N ILE A 585 -4.04 15.45 -11.76
CA ILE A 585 -2.95 16.36 -11.38
C ILE A 585 -2.27 15.82 -10.13
N THR A 586 -1.07 15.25 -10.31
CA THR A 586 -0.28 14.73 -9.19
C THR A 586 0.58 15.86 -8.61
N PRO A 587 0.41 16.26 -7.33
CA PRO A 587 1.16 17.36 -6.75
C PRO A 587 2.65 17.04 -6.57
N ASP A 588 3.55 17.96 -6.95
CA ASP A 588 4.99 17.87 -6.68
C ASP A 588 5.22 18.35 -5.26
N ARG A 589 4.86 17.50 -4.30
CA ARG A 589 4.87 17.83 -2.88
C ARG A 589 6.21 18.36 -2.40
N LYS A 590 7.32 17.75 -2.84
CA LYS A 590 8.67 18.20 -2.49
C LYS A 590 8.93 19.63 -2.97
N GLY A 591 8.59 19.93 -4.23
CA GLY A 591 8.72 21.30 -4.75
C GLY A 591 7.73 22.28 -4.09
N LEU A 592 6.49 21.86 -3.86
CA LEU A 592 5.44 22.69 -3.26
C LEU A 592 5.80 23.08 -1.82
N VAL A 593 6.32 22.16 -1.01
CA VAL A 593 6.81 22.44 0.35
C VAL A 593 7.87 23.54 0.33
N LYS A 594 8.79 23.54 -0.66
CA LYS A 594 9.78 24.62 -0.80
C LYS A 594 9.13 25.96 -1.13
N LEU A 595 8.07 25.98 -1.95
CA LEU A 595 7.32 27.20 -2.25
C LEU A 595 6.55 27.70 -1.02
N PHE A 596 5.88 26.83 -0.28
CA PHE A 596 5.18 27.18 0.95
C PHE A 596 6.15 27.75 2.01
N GLY A 597 7.33 27.15 2.16
CA GLY A 597 8.37 27.70 3.04
C GLY A 597 8.85 29.09 2.62
N LYS A 598 8.92 29.39 1.31
CA LYS A 598 9.19 30.76 0.84
C LYS A 598 8.04 31.71 1.19
N MET A 599 6.80 31.24 1.16
CA MET A 599 5.64 32.04 1.55
C MET A 599 5.62 32.36 3.04
N GLU A 600 5.91 31.37 3.89
CA GLU A 600 6.01 31.55 5.35
C GLU A 600 7.07 32.59 5.73
N ARG A 601 8.21 32.61 5.01
CA ARG A 601 9.27 33.63 5.18
C ARG A 601 8.95 34.98 4.52
N GLY A 602 7.78 35.16 3.92
CA GLY A 602 7.39 36.39 3.22
C GLY A 602 8.10 36.64 1.88
N GLN A 603 8.88 35.68 1.37
CA GLN A 603 9.66 35.79 0.13
C GLN A 603 8.81 35.54 -1.13
N LEU A 604 7.62 34.96 -0.96
CA LEU A 604 6.65 34.70 -2.02
C LEU A 604 5.24 34.93 -1.48
N LYS A 605 4.33 35.43 -2.31
CA LYS A 605 2.91 35.62 -1.96
C LYS A 605 2.04 34.88 -2.97
N GLU A 606 0.80 34.55 -2.58
CA GLU A 606 -0.20 34.09 -3.55
C GLU A 606 -0.38 35.15 -4.64
N GLY A 607 -0.37 34.72 -5.91
CA GLY A 607 -0.47 35.63 -7.05
C GLY A 607 0.14 35.04 -8.33
N PRO A 608 0.35 35.87 -9.36
CA PRO A 608 0.82 35.42 -10.67
C PRO A 608 2.17 34.69 -10.62
N LYS A 609 3.12 35.19 -9.82
CA LYS A 609 4.45 34.58 -9.69
C LYS A 609 4.41 33.17 -9.09
N MET A 610 3.61 32.98 -8.03
CA MET A 610 3.39 31.65 -7.44
C MET A 610 2.71 30.72 -8.43
N SER A 611 1.68 31.21 -9.12
CA SER A 611 0.93 30.45 -10.12
C SER A 611 1.83 29.98 -11.26
N ASN A 612 2.75 30.83 -11.73
CA ASN A 612 3.73 30.46 -12.74
C ASN A 612 4.65 29.32 -12.27
N PHE A 613 5.15 29.36 -11.03
CA PHE A 613 5.96 28.25 -10.49
C PHE A 613 5.16 26.96 -10.39
N VAL A 614 3.93 27.03 -9.85
CA VAL A 614 3.05 25.86 -9.74
C VAL A 614 2.77 25.26 -11.12
N ASN A 615 2.38 26.08 -12.10
CA ASN A 615 2.09 25.62 -13.46
C ASN A 615 3.31 25.00 -14.14
N GLN A 616 4.50 25.61 -14.01
CA GLN A 616 5.73 25.07 -14.58
C GLN A 616 6.11 23.70 -13.98
N MET A 617 6.02 23.57 -12.65
CA MET A 617 6.33 22.33 -11.95
C MET A 617 5.37 21.18 -12.28
N HIS A 618 4.14 21.50 -12.67
CA HIS A 618 3.07 20.51 -12.90
C HIS A 618 2.71 20.34 -14.38
N LYS A 619 3.45 20.94 -15.31
CA LYS A 619 3.15 20.84 -16.76
C LYS A 619 3.06 19.39 -17.24
N ASP A 620 3.95 18.52 -16.77
CA ASP A 620 4.03 17.09 -17.16
C ASP A 620 3.37 16.15 -16.13
N ARG A 621 2.64 16.70 -15.15
CA ARG A 621 2.03 15.95 -14.04
C ARG A 621 0.51 15.98 -14.10
N GLN A 622 -0.05 16.00 -15.31
CA GLN A 622 -1.50 16.18 -15.57
C GLN A 622 -2.21 14.92 -16.08
N GLY A 623 -1.60 13.75 -15.91
CA GLY A 623 -2.20 12.45 -16.27
C GLY A 623 -1.92 12.03 -17.72
N ALA A 624 -1.07 12.75 -18.43
CA ALA A 624 -0.68 12.44 -19.80
C ALA A 624 -0.14 11.00 -19.92
N PRO A 625 -0.29 10.36 -21.09
CA PRO A 625 0.30 9.06 -21.33
C PRO A 625 1.81 9.06 -21.15
N ARG A 626 2.31 8.03 -20.47
CA ARG A 626 3.75 7.80 -20.29
C ARG A 626 3.97 6.33 -19.99
N ARG A 627 5.09 5.77 -20.47
CA ARG A 627 5.50 4.41 -20.11
C ARG A 627 5.62 4.26 -18.59
N ARG A 628 5.21 3.11 -18.08
CA ARG A 628 5.42 2.74 -16.68
C ARG A 628 6.91 2.78 -16.36
N LYS A 629 7.28 3.39 -15.24
CA LYS A 629 8.67 3.52 -14.83
C LYS A 629 9.21 2.18 -14.32
N GLY A 630 10.39 1.83 -14.80
CA GLY A 630 11.18 0.73 -14.26
C GLY A 630 11.73 1.04 -12.86
N PRO A 631 12.56 0.14 -12.31
CA PRO A 631 13.18 0.35 -11.00
C PRO A 631 14.13 1.56 -11.03
N THR A 632 14.36 2.16 -9.86
CA THR A 632 15.38 3.20 -9.70
C THR A 632 16.75 2.69 -10.17
N GLN A 633 17.46 3.52 -10.92
CA GLN A 633 18.76 3.19 -11.49
C GLN A 633 19.74 2.70 -10.41
N GLY A 634 20.45 1.60 -10.69
CA GLY A 634 21.41 0.99 -9.78
C GLY A 634 20.83 -0.04 -8.79
N ILE A 635 19.51 -0.13 -8.64
CA ILE A 635 18.88 -1.14 -7.78
C ILE A 635 18.71 -2.46 -8.54
N LYS A 636 19.23 -3.55 -7.97
CA LYS A 636 19.18 -4.90 -8.54
C LYS A 636 18.46 -5.90 -7.61
N GLY A 637 18.19 -7.09 -8.12
CA GLY A 637 17.57 -8.19 -7.37
C GLY A 637 16.16 -7.84 -6.89
N ARG A 638 15.71 -8.48 -5.80
CA ARG A 638 14.35 -8.30 -5.26
C ARG A 638 14.03 -6.88 -4.82
N ALA A 639 15.03 -6.06 -4.49
CA ALA A 639 14.83 -4.67 -4.11
C ALA A 639 14.23 -3.82 -5.26
N ARG A 640 14.48 -4.21 -6.51
CA ARG A 640 14.01 -3.49 -7.69
C ARG A 640 12.47 -3.42 -7.74
N PHE A 641 11.78 -4.50 -7.35
CA PHE A 641 10.32 -4.58 -7.42
C PHE A 641 9.62 -3.56 -6.51
N ARG A 642 10.30 -3.13 -5.44
CA ARG A 642 9.80 -2.11 -4.50
C ARG A 642 9.90 -0.69 -5.04
N THR A 643 10.79 -0.45 -6.01
CA THR A 643 11.03 0.89 -6.58
C THR A 643 10.46 1.06 -7.99
N GLU A 644 10.05 -0.04 -8.62
CA GLU A 644 9.23 -0.02 -9.82
C GLU A 644 7.89 0.67 -9.56
N GLU A 645 7.40 1.37 -10.59
CA GLU A 645 6.03 1.83 -10.59
C GLU A 645 5.08 0.63 -10.65
N ALA A 646 3.99 0.69 -9.89
CA ALA A 646 3.05 -0.42 -9.81
C ALA A 646 2.29 -0.60 -11.12
N PHE A 647 2.07 -1.85 -11.53
CA PHE A 647 1.32 -2.18 -12.75
C PHE A 647 -0.07 -1.53 -12.77
N TYR A 648 -0.81 -1.62 -11.66
CA TYR A 648 -2.18 -1.09 -11.57
C TYR A 648 -2.26 0.43 -11.42
N GLU A 649 -1.14 1.12 -11.17
CA GLU A 649 -1.04 2.58 -11.22
C GLU A 649 -0.81 3.09 -12.64
N ASN A 650 -0.08 2.31 -13.45
CA ASN A 650 0.16 2.63 -14.86
C ASN A 650 0.20 1.35 -15.71
N PRO A 651 -0.94 0.92 -16.29
CA PRO A 651 -1.00 -0.34 -17.04
C PRO A 651 -0.51 -0.20 -18.50
N TYR A 652 0.08 0.94 -18.88
CA TYR A 652 0.74 1.15 -20.18
C TYR A 652 2.19 0.61 -20.13
N PRO A 653 2.63 -0.23 -21.08
CA PRO A 653 2.03 -0.43 -22.42
C PRO A 653 1.14 -1.67 -22.62
N GLU A 654 0.94 -2.52 -21.63
CA GLU A 654 0.30 -3.82 -21.89
C GLU A 654 -1.21 -3.75 -22.13
N CYS A 655 -1.88 -2.84 -21.44
CA CYS A 655 -3.34 -2.70 -21.48
C CYS A 655 -3.83 -1.43 -22.17
N ILE A 656 -2.91 -0.62 -22.66
CA ILE A 656 -3.18 0.64 -23.37
C ILE A 656 -2.31 0.62 -24.63
N CYS A 657 -2.90 0.77 -25.81
CA CYS A 657 -2.21 0.60 -27.10
C CYS A 657 -2.39 1.83 -27.98
N SER A 658 -1.43 2.04 -28.89
CA SER A 658 -1.56 3.01 -29.97
C SER A 658 -2.42 2.43 -31.09
N SER A 659 -3.27 3.27 -31.69
CA SER A 659 -3.88 2.95 -32.99
C SER A 659 -2.77 2.89 -34.04
N LYS A 660 -2.78 1.87 -34.91
CA LYS A 660 -1.71 1.59 -35.89
C LYS A 660 -1.31 2.76 -36.82
N GLU A 661 -2.05 3.87 -36.81
CA GLU A 661 -1.81 5.07 -37.63
C GLU A 661 -0.92 6.14 -36.97
N HIS A 662 -0.58 6.02 -35.68
CA HIS A 662 0.40 6.90 -35.04
C HIS A 662 1.70 6.16 -34.77
N LYS A 663 2.61 6.22 -35.74
CA LYS A 663 4.05 6.06 -35.47
C LYS A 663 4.43 7.15 -34.46
N GLU A 664 5.05 6.74 -33.35
CA GLU A 664 5.59 7.67 -32.33
C GLU A 664 6.43 8.75 -33.04
N PRO A 665 6.29 10.04 -32.68
CA PRO A 665 7.21 11.08 -33.13
C PRO A 665 8.62 10.90 -32.57
#